data_AF-A0A2E5LTZ5-F1
#
_entry.id   AF-A0A2E5LTZ5-F1
#
_cell.length_a   1.000
_cell.length_b   1.000
_cell.length_c   1.000
_cell.angle_alpha   90.00
_cell.angle_beta   90.00
_cell.angle_gamma   90.00
#
_symmetry.space_group_name_H-M   'P 1'
#
loop_
_entity.id
_entity.type
_entity.pdbx_description
1 polymer ?
#
loop_
_entity_poly.entity_id
_entity_poly.type
_entity_poly.pdbx_seq_one_letter_code
_entity_poly.pdbx_strand_id
1 'polypeptide(L)'
;MTLNIKLILFFLITTFSLAQNITFQLQEKISQSSNKDLIPITVELKKKINFEDLKKEFTTNQTPIKKRASIVAKKLQEDYREDQKEVVKIIESNQNDFKKLHQFWAVNMIFLEATSDLINKLSNNQLINKIDLELGYMKPLIAQSQPIAQTYGGNSTEPGIEAINIRPLWEMGYSGNGTLVFNYDTGVWPTHPAFSERFFGNYYPLEQCWDGYFSETPNGLNDHGTHTMGIIGGLVSETNDTIGSAYNSYWIANDFVTSTVEELPPVVDMVTSFEWSLNPDGDLNTDYDVPDVINNSWRWYNPIDTVQCEGYIVDLMNVIELAGIGNIFSAGNDGPNNEGVKAPQRINTNLVNTFCVGSVNANTEDLIISTFSTRGPTQCPSSSESLEIYPEVSAPGQSVRSASGENGFDVKSGTSMAAPHVTGCFLLLKEAFPFLSGEEILLAIYYTANDLGEPGEDNIYGMGMINGLAAFNYLQEIYEPVIPNQNFDDLSIKSITNTPPNITCESSFSPILTIGNNGNNTLSGFKISYFNEGLLEEEYFFEDEIINPNQEVEIYLPSIDDYNIGDIELSFIIESLEDINEIDYHNNRRMVRFKHKPTFNLPYNENFENGINYTNWNIINSDFSRTWGSIQTSGIENSDTSVYVNIFGYNPRDGQKDEIISPSINLTGDSILLNFFTSYQKYTNSIKQDTLQILISNNCGMSFEDTVYNKGGEELSTFDIQSENFIPFEANHWRQESVSLNQYIGQEILLKFITTNYRGNNIIIDNINILNENDINTYYLEDPIVQIFPNPTNGKLNIKLTKNHLDQFFLTNSIGKIIQTGNINESFLKINLSNKPKGTYTINLIGEKMIIQRKIILI
;
A
#
# COMPACT_ATOMS: atom_id res chain seq x y z
N MET A 1 -81.82 10.22 -34.50
CA MET A 1 -80.60 10.23 -35.33
C MET A 1 -79.54 11.01 -34.57
N THR A 2 -78.73 10.32 -33.77
CA THR A 2 -77.45 10.82 -33.25
C THR A 2 -76.68 9.63 -32.69
N LEU A 3 -75.55 9.37 -33.32
CA LEU A 3 -74.62 8.27 -33.11
C LEU A 3 -73.77 8.60 -31.88
N ASN A 4 -73.76 7.76 -30.84
CA ASN A 4 -72.81 7.90 -29.72
C ASN A 4 -71.70 6.86 -29.90
N ILE A 5 -70.53 7.35 -30.33
CA ILE A 5 -69.29 6.59 -30.46
C ILE A 5 -68.74 6.33 -29.06
N LYS A 6 -68.67 5.05 -28.66
CA LYS A 6 -67.87 4.62 -27.49
C LYS A 6 -66.42 4.51 -27.91
N LEU A 7 -65.57 5.41 -27.41
CA LEU A 7 -64.12 5.24 -27.42
C LEU A 7 -63.75 4.39 -26.18
N ILE A 8 -63.28 3.17 -26.38
CA ILE A 8 -62.68 2.34 -25.32
C ILE A 8 -61.18 2.60 -25.40
N LEU A 9 -60.63 3.33 -24.42
CA LEU A 9 -59.19 3.44 -24.19
C LEU A 9 -58.76 2.23 -23.36
N PHE A 10 -58.00 1.32 -23.96
CA PHE A 10 -57.30 0.24 -23.24
C PHE A 10 -56.02 0.84 -22.66
N PHE A 11 -55.96 1.07 -21.35
CA PHE A 11 -54.68 1.26 -20.65
C PHE A 11 -54.01 -0.13 -20.56
N LEU A 12 -52.99 -0.35 -21.38
CA LEU A 12 -52.05 -1.45 -21.18
C LEU A 12 -51.19 -1.08 -19.96
N ILE A 13 -51.59 -1.54 -18.78
CA ILE A 13 -50.72 -1.56 -17.61
C ILE A 13 -49.84 -2.79 -17.78
N THR A 14 -48.67 -2.62 -18.36
CA THR A 14 -47.58 -3.60 -18.25
C THR A 14 -47.10 -3.56 -16.80
N THR A 15 -47.52 -4.54 -16.00
CA THR A 15 -46.94 -4.80 -14.69
C THR A 15 -45.53 -5.34 -14.90
N PHE A 16 -44.51 -4.48 -14.84
CA PHE A 16 -43.17 -4.94 -14.51
C PHE A 16 -43.24 -5.52 -13.09
N SER A 17 -42.97 -6.81 -12.93
CA SER A 17 -42.75 -7.36 -11.60
C SER A 17 -41.50 -6.70 -11.03
N LEU A 18 -41.67 -5.80 -10.06
CA LEU A 18 -40.55 -5.29 -9.28
C LEU A 18 -39.87 -6.48 -8.60
N ALA A 19 -38.62 -6.78 -8.97
CA ALA A 19 -37.79 -7.67 -8.18
C ALA A 19 -37.59 -7.01 -6.82
N GLN A 20 -38.16 -7.58 -5.75
CA GLN A 20 -38.28 -6.93 -4.44
C GLN A 20 -36.93 -6.62 -3.77
N ASN A 21 -35.82 -7.20 -4.25
CA ASN A 21 -34.52 -7.15 -3.59
C ASN A 21 -33.46 -6.32 -4.33
N ILE A 22 -33.77 -5.69 -5.47
CA ILE A 22 -32.82 -4.84 -6.22
C ILE A 22 -33.09 -3.37 -5.88
N THR A 23 -32.05 -2.62 -5.51
CA THR A 23 -32.20 -1.17 -5.21
C THR A 23 -32.56 -0.34 -6.43
N PHE A 24 -33.16 0.83 -6.18
CA PHE A 24 -33.55 1.76 -7.24
C PHE A 24 -32.36 2.22 -8.09
N GLN A 25 -31.23 2.55 -7.45
CA GLN A 25 -30.01 3.00 -8.14
C GLN A 25 -29.47 1.90 -9.07
N LEU A 26 -29.46 0.65 -8.60
CA LEU A 26 -29.05 -0.48 -9.43
C LEU A 26 -30.03 -0.71 -10.60
N GLN A 27 -31.34 -0.57 -10.37
CA GLN A 27 -32.33 -0.64 -11.46
C GLN A 27 -32.11 0.43 -12.53
N GLU A 28 -31.83 1.67 -12.12
CA GLU A 28 -31.49 2.75 -13.06
C GLU A 28 -30.22 2.41 -13.85
N LYS A 29 -29.17 1.94 -13.18
CA LYS A 29 -27.91 1.53 -13.83
C LYS A 29 -28.13 0.39 -14.83
N ILE A 30 -28.91 -0.63 -14.48
CA ILE A 30 -29.27 -1.74 -15.37
C ILE A 30 -30.01 -1.21 -16.60
N SER A 31 -30.96 -0.29 -16.43
CA SER A 31 -31.76 0.27 -17.54
C SER A 31 -30.93 1.07 -18.55
N GLN A 32 -29.78 1.59 -18.12
CA GLN A 32 -28.85 2.39 -18.93
C GLN A 32 -27.69 1.58 -19.52
N SER A 33 -27.53 0.32 -19.11
CA SER A 33 -26.41 -0.54 -19.48
C SER A 33 -26.82 -1.58 -20.53
N SER A 34 -25.86 -2.08 -21.31
CA SER A 34 -26.06 -3.22 -22.20
C SER A 34 -26.14 -4.53 -21.41
N ASN A 35 -26.80 -5.56 -21.96
CA ASN A 35 -26.87 -6.87 -21.28
C ASN A 35 -25.51 -7.54 -21.04
N LYS A 36 -24.45 -7.09 -21.73
CA LYS A 36 -23.09 -7.63 -21.57
C LYS A 36 -22.22 -6.80 -20.63
N ASP A 37 -22.72 -5.65 -20.18
CA ASP A 37 -21.96 -4.78 -19.29
C ASP A 37 -21.89 -5.45 -17.92
N LEU A 38 -20.70 -5.48 -17.33
CA LEU A 38 -20.50 -5.95 -15.97
C LEU A 38 -20.71 -4.77 -15.02
N ILE A 39 -21.70 -4.91 -14.13
CA ILE A 39 -22.09 -3.89 -13.16
C ILE A 39 -21.57 -4.34 -11.78
N PRO A 40 -20.80 -3.50 -11.07
CA PRO A 40 -20.31 -3.83 -9.74
C PRO A 40 -21.47 -3.82 -8.75
N ILE A 41 -21.70 -4.93 -8.07
CA ILE A 41 -22.82 -5.10 -7.14
C ILE A 41 -22.37 -5.72 -5.83
N THR A 42 -23.08 -5.36 -4.77
CA THR A 42 -23.05 -6.06 -3.48
C THR A 42 -24.32 -6.90 -3.34
N VAL A 43 -24.17 -8.09 -2.78
CA VAL A 43 -25.25 -9.04 -2.50
C VAL A 43 -25.24 -9.33 -1.01
N GLU A 44 -26.17 -8.71 -0.28
CA GLU A 44 -26.36 -8.93 1.16
C GLU A 44 -27.32 -10.10 1.38
N LEU A 45 -26.95 -11.04 2.26
CA LEU A 45 -27.78 -12.20 2.61
C LEU A 45 -28.62 -11.92 3.87
N LYS A 46 -29.73 -12.65 4.02
CA LYS A 46 -30.70 -12.45 5.11
C LYS A 46 -30.24 -12.94 6.47
N LYS A 47 -29.34 -13.93 6.53
CA LYS A 47 -28.86 -14.48 7.81
C LYS A 47 -28.01 -13.41 8.50
N LYS A 48 -28.45 -12.98 9.68
CA LYS A 48 -27.70 -12.12 10.59
C LYS A 48 -27.37 -12.89 11.87
N ILE A 49 -26.17 -12.69 12.41
CA ILE A 49 -25.81 -13.18 13.74
C ILE A 49 -26.41 -12.24 14.79
N ASN A 50 -26.93 -12.79 15.88
CA ASN A 50 -27.37 -11.99 17.02
C ASN A 50 -26.17 -11.62 17.90
N PHE A 51 -25.57 -10.46 17.65
CA PHE A 51 -24.40 -9.98 18.39
C PHE A 51 -24.66 -9.76 19.89
N GLU A 52 -25.90 -9.41 20.27
CA GLU A 52 -26.29 -9.25 21.68
C GLU A 52 -26.21 -10.56 22.47
N ASP A 53 -26.56 -11.68 21.84
CA ASP A 53 -26.47 -12.99 22.51
C ASP A 53 -24.99 -13.40 22.68
N LEU A 54 -24.13 -13.12 21.69
CA LEU A 54 -22.70 -13.41 21.79
C LEU A 54 -22.01 -12.50 22.82
N LYS A 55 -22.39 -11.22 22.88
CA LYS A 55 -21.92 -10.28 23.92
C LYS A 55 -22.29 -10.75 25.33
N LYS A 56 -23.52 -11.24 25.52
CA LYS A 56 -23.96 -11.87 26.79
C LYS A 56 -23.19 -13.14 27.10
N GLU A 57 -22.88 -13.95 26.09
CA GLU A 57 -22.07 -15.16 26.25
C GLU A 57 -20.66 -14.81 26.76
N PHE A 58 -20.00 -13.83 26.13
CA PHE A 58 -18.68 -13.36 26.56
C PHE A 58 -18.68 -12.83 27.99
N THR A 59 -19.71 -12.07 28.35
CA THR A 59 -19.87 -11.56 29.72
C THR A 59 -20.10 -12.69 30.72
N THR A 60 -20.99 -13.64 30.40
CA THR A 60 -21.34 -14.78 31.28
C THR A 60 -20.15 -15.72 31.48
N ASN A 61 -19.38 -15.97 30.43
CA ASN A 61 -18.23 -16.88 30.44
C ASN A 61 -16.92 -16.21 30.86
N GLN A 62 -16.92 -14.89 31.11
CA GLN A 62 -15.70 -14.11 31.39
C GLN A 62 -14.64 -14.32 30.31
N THR A 63 -15.06 -14.34 29.04
CA THR A 63 -14.16 -14.59 27.91
C THR A 63 -13.04 -13.54 27.88
N PRO A 64 -11.76 -13.93 27.91
CA PRO A 64 -10.64 -13.00 27.85
C PRO A 64 -10.74 -12.10 26.63
N ILE A 65 -10.50 -10.80 26.81
CA ILE A 65 -10.70 -9.80 25.77
C ILE A 65 -9.89 -10.10 24.49
N LYS A 66 -8.62 -10.47 24.64
CA LYS A 66 -7.74 -10.84 23.52
C LYS A 66 -8.28 -12.02 22.69
N LYS A 67 -9.01 -12.96 23.31
CA LYS A 67 -9.60 -14.12 22.59
C LYS A 67 -10.91 -13.82 21.86
N ARG A 68 -11.55 -12.67 22.10
CA ARG A 68 -12.88 -12.39 21.54
C ARG A 68 -12.83 -12.27 20.02
N ALA A 69 -11.85 -11.55 19.48
CA ALA A 69 -11.69 -11.38 18.04
C ALA A 69 -11.59 -12.73 17.30
N SER A 70 -10.71 -13.64 17.73
CA SER A 70 -10.55 -14.95 17.09
C SER A 70 -11.83 -15.82 17.21
N ILE A 71 -12.56 -15.74 18.33
CA ILE A 71 -13.86 -16.43 18.48
C ILE A 71 -14.91 -15.85 17.53
N VAL A 72 -15.00 -14.52 17.45
CA VAL A 72 -15.93 -13.81 16.56
C VAL A 72 -15.60 -14.13 15.10
N ALA A 73 -14.34 -13.98 14.68
CA ALA A 73 -13.87 -14.26 13.34
C ALA A 73 -14.13 -15.72 12.93
N LYS A 74 -13.79 -16.68 13.80
CA LYS A 74 -14.10 -18.10 13.56
C LYS A 74 -15.59 -18.34 13.33
N LYS A 75 -16.43 -17.82 14.24
CA LYS A 75 -17.88 -18.01 14.17
C LYS A 75 -18.45 -17.41 12.88
N LEU A 76 -18.02 -16.21 12.53
CA LEU A 76 -18.44 -15.50 11.32
C LEU A 76 -18.00 -16.22 10.03
N GLN A 77 -16.73 -16.66 9.96
CA GLN A 77 -16.20 -17.45 8.85
C GLN A 77 -16.98 -18.75 8.65
N GLU A 78 -17.31 -19.48 9.72
CA GLU A 78 -18.10 -20.71 9.65
C GLU A 78 -19.56 -20.42 9.23
N ASP A 79 -20.21 -19.46 9.89
CA ASP A 79 -21.63 -19.19 9.71
C ASP A 79 -21.98 -18.56 8.36
N TYR A 80 -21.17 -17.60 7.88
CA TYR A 80 -21.45 -16.88 6.64
C TYR A 80 -20.94 -17.61 5.40
N ARG A 81 -19.80 -18.32 5.44
CA ARG A 81 -19.37 -19.15 4.29
C ARG A 81 -20.39 -20.25 3.98
N GLU A 82 -20.98 -20.88 4.99
CA GLU A 82 -22.02 -21.89 4.74
C GLU A 82 -23.32 -21.26 4.19
N ASP A 83 -23.70 -20.06 4.64
CA ASP A 83 -24.88 -19.35 4.16
C ASP A 83 -24.72 -18.86 2.70
N GLN A 84 -23.54 -18.38 2.35
CA GLN A 84 -23.20 -17.86 1.02
C GLN A 84 -23.08 -18.95 -0.05
N LYS A 85 -22.83 -20.20 0.35
CA LYS A 85 -22.53 -21.35 -0.52
C LYS A 85 -23.53 -21.57 -1.65
N GLU A 86 -24.83 -21.44 -1.39
CA GLU A 86 -25.85 -21.60 -2.44
C GLU A 86 -25.76 -20.47 -3.48
N VAL A 87 -25.62 -19.23 -3.02
CA VAL A 87 -25.52 -18.04 -3.88
C VAL A 87 -24.24 -18.10 -4.71
N VAL A 88 -23.11 -18.44 -4.10
CA VAL A 88 -21.81 -18.60 -4.80
C VAL A 88 -21.90 -19.69 -5.85
N LYS A 89 -22.51 -20.83 -5.56
CA LYS A 89 -22.73 -21.89 -6.55
C LYS A 89 -23.54 -21.41 -7.75
N ILE A 90 -24.53 -20.53 -7.54
CA ILE A 90 -25.27 -19.90 -8.64
C ILE A 90 -24.32 -19.03 -9.46
N ILE A 91 -23.53 -18.15 -8.82
CA ILE A 91 -22.57 -17.27 -9.49
C ILE A 91 -21.58 -18.06 -10.33
N GLU A 92 -20.88 -19.02 -9.73
CA GLU A 92 -19.86 -19.85 -10.38
C GLU A 92 -20.41 -20.70 -11.53
N SER A 93 -21.70 -21.05 -11.49
CA SER A 93 -22.36 -21.76 -12.61
C SER A 93 -22.57 -20.87 -13.85
N ASN A 94 -22.28 -19.56 -13.79
CA ASN A 94 -22.37 -18.60 -14.90
C ASN A 94 -21.03 -17.88 -15.13
N GLN A 95 -19.92 -18.63 -15.30
CA GLN A 95 -18.55 -18.09 -15.38
C GLN A 95 -18.32 -16.95 -16.39
N ASN A 96 -19.13 -16.84 -17.44
CA ASN A 96 -19.00 -15.77 -18.44
C ASN A 96 -19.74 -14.48 -18.06
N ASP A 97 -20.55 -14.51 -16.99
CA ASP A 97 -21.46 -13.44 -16.61
C ASP A 97 -21.00 -12.66 -15.37
N PHE A 98 -19.80 -12.97 -14.83
CA PHE A 98 -19.22 -12.22 -13.70
C PHE A 98 -17.70 -12.09 -13.74
N LYS A 99 -17.18 -11.15 -12.94
CA LYS A 99 -15.77 -11.00 -12.56
C LYS A 99 -15.65 -10.56 -11.08
N LYS A 100 -14.43 -10.65 -10.54
CA LYS A 100 -14.06 -10.15 -9.20
C LYS A 100 -14.99 -10.61 -8.07
N LEU A 101 -15.29 -11.91 -8.04
CA LEU A 101 -16.07 -12.50 -6.96
C LEU A 101 -15.26 -12.45 -5.66
N HIS A 102 -15.81 -11.78 -4.65
CA HIS A 102 -15.25 -11.72 -3.31
C HIS A 102 -16.34 -12.05 -2.27
N GLN A 103 -16.01 -12.89 -1.31
CA GLN A 103 -16.90 -13.32 -0.22
C GLN A 103 -16.40 -12.72 1.09
N PHE A 104 -17.19 -11.84 1.69
CA PHE A 104 -16.88 -11.28 3.00
C PHE A 104 -17.33 -12.24 4.10
N TRP A 105 -16.56 -12.34 5.16
CA TRP A 105 -16.92 -13.09 6.35
C TRP A 105 -17.16 -12.19 7.56
N ALA A 106 -16.56 -11.00 7.66
CA ALA A 106 -16.88 -10.05 8.73
C ALA A 106 -18.35 -9.61 8.66
N VAL A 107 -18.89 -9.53 7.44
CA VAL A 107 -20.30 -9.23 7.14
C VAL A 107 -20.86 -10.25 6.15
N ASN A 108 -22.16 -10.55 6.21
CA ASN A 108 -22.77 -11.56 5.33
C ASN A 108 -23.08 -10.99 3.94
N MET A 109 -22.02 -10.72 3.17
CA MET A 109 -22.07 -10.03 1.90
C MET A 109 -21.14 -10.67 0.87
N ILE A 110 -21.55 -10.60 -0.40
CA ILE A 110 -20.73 -10.99 -1.56
C ILE A 110 -20.59 -9.77 -2.48
N PHE A 111 -19.38 -9.51 -2.98
CA PHE A 111 -19.13 -8.55 -4.05
C PHE A 111 -18.82 -9.27 -5.36
N LEU A 112 -19.31 -8.72 -6.48
CA LEU A 112 -18.97 -9.15 -7.83
C LEU A 112 -19.30 -8.08 -8.87
N GLU A 113 -18.60 -8.08 -10.00
CA GLU A 113 -19.06 -7.40 -11.20
C GLU A 113 -19.90 -8.39 -12.01
N ALA A 114 -21.19 -8.12 -12.25
CA ALA A 114 -22.13 -9.07 -12.85
C ALA A 114 -22.94 -8.48 -14.02
N THR A 115 -23.31 -9.32 -14.99
CA THR A 115 -24.24 -8.92 -16.05
C THR A 115 -25.68 -8.77 -15.53
N SER A 116 -26.49 -7.96 -16.22
CA SER A 116 -27.91 -7.80 -15.90
C SER A 116 -28.67 -9.13 -15.84
N ASP A 117 -28.30 -10.13 -16.65
CA ASP A 117 -28.91 -11.46 -16.65
C ASP A 117 -28.58 -12.22 -15.35
N LEU A 118 -27.33 -12.18 -14.90
CA LEU A 118 -26.94 -12.78 -13.62
C LEU A 118 -27.58 -12.03 -12.45
N ILE A 119 -27.62 -10.70 -12.46
CA ILE A 119 -28.27 -9.89 -11.41
C ILE A 119 -29.75 -10.29 -11.26
N ASN A 120 -30.49 -10.39 -12.37
CA ASN A 120 -31.89 -10.82 -12.36
C ASN A 120 -32.05 -12.27 -11.86
N LYS A 121 -31.08 -13.15 -12.15
CA LYS A 121 -31.08 -14.52 -11.65
C LYS A 121 -30.88 -14.56 -10.13
N LEU A 122 -29.93 -13.78 -9.62
CA LEU A 122 -29.65 -13.62 -8.20
C LEU A 122 -30.86 -13.02 -7.46
N SER A 123 -31.51 -12.01 -8.01
CA SER A 123 -32.65 -11.35 -7.34
C SER A 123 -33.85 -12.26 -7.05
N ASN A 124 -33.90 -13.46 -7.65
CA ASN A 124 -34.93 -14.47 -7.39
C ASN A 124 -34.55 -15.45 -6.26
N ASN A 125 -33.34 -15.39 -5.71
CA ASN A 125 -32.92 -16.25 -4.62
C ASN A 125 -33.52 -15.77 -3.28
N GLN A 126 -34.09 -16.69 -2.50
CA GLN A 126 -34.77 -16.39 -1.25
C GLN A 126 -33.82 -16.02 -0.10
N LEU A 127 -32.55 -16.42 -0.17
CA LEU A 127 -31.52 -16.11 0.83
C LEU A 127 -31.00 -14.67 0.72
N ILE A 128 -31.14 -14.05 -0.45
CA ILE A 128 -30.67 -12.68 -0.68
C ILE A 128 -31.64 -11.68 -0.05
N ASN A 129 -31.09 -10.80 0.79
CA ASN A 129 -31.80 -9.68 1.39
C ASN A 129 -31.88 -8.52 0.38
N LYS A 130 -30.73 -8.12 -0.15
CA LYS A 130 -30.59 -6.92 -0.97
C LYS A 130 -29.46 -7.10 -1.98
N ILE A 131 -29.68 -6.61 -3.20
CA ILE A 131 -28.64 -6.42 -4.21
C ILE A 131 -28.56 -4.92 -4.47
N ASP A 132 -27.39 -4.34 -4.18
CA ASP A 132 -27.14 -2.93 -4.36
C ASP A 132 -26.05 -2.67 -5.39
N LEU A 133 -26.07 -1.47 -5.96
CA LEU A 133 -25.00 -1.00 -6.82
C LEU A 133 -23.81 -0.63 -5.92
N GLU A 134 -22.64 -1.19 -6.19
CA GLU A 134 -21.42 -0.70 -5.54
C GLU A 134 -21.01 0.61 -6.21
N LEU A 135 -21.11 1.70 -5.48
CA LEU A 135 -20.76 3.03 -5.96
C LEU A 135 -19.26 3.27 -5.76
N GLY A 136 -18.46 2.94 -6.79
CA GLY A 136 -17.08 3.40 -6.92
C GLY A 136 -16.96 4.50 -7.99
N TYR A 137 -16.27 5.59 -7.65
CA TYR A 137 -15.86 6.75 -8.47
C TYR A 137 -16.86 7.91 -8.68
N MET A 138 -16.53 9.07 -8.10
CA MET A 138 -16.82 10.39 -8.69
C MET A 138 -15.54 11.24 -8.77
N LYS A 139 -15.10 11.48 -10.00
CA LYS A 139 -14.02 12.35 -10.53
C LYS A 139 -13.11 13.13 -9.55
N PRO A 140 -11.79 13.18 -9.82
CA PRO A 140 -10.83 13.92 -9.02
C PRO A 140 -10.94 15.45 -9.22
N LEU A 141 -10.78 16.18 -8.12
CA LEU A 141 -10.30 17.57 -8.11
C LEU A 141 -9.11 17.64 -7.17
N ILE A 142 -7.95 17.90 -7.76
CA ILE A 142 -6.68 18.13 -7.05
C ILE A 142 -6.81 19.41 -6.24
N ALA A 143 -6.55 19.33 -4.93
CA ALA A 143 -6.19 20.49 -4.13
C ALA A 143 -4.95 20.19 -3.29
N GLN A 144 -3.96 21.06 -3.48
CA GLN A 144 -2.63 21.03 -2.90
C GLN A 144 -2.67 21.30 -1.40
N SER A 145 -1.89 20.55 -0.63
CA SER A 145 -1.25 21.10 0.57
C SER A 145 0.24 21.32 0.27
N GLN A 146 0.75 22.47 0.70
CA GLN A 146 2.18 22.78 0.66
C GLN A 146 2.73 22.51 2.06
N PRO A 147 3.73 21.63 2.22
CA PRO A 147 4.38 21.45 3.51
C PRO A 147 5.15 22.72 3.85
N ILE A 148 4.88 23.31 5.02
CA ILE A 148 5.74 24.35 5.59
C ILE A 148 6.58 23.65 6.66
N ALA A 149 7.80 23.28 6.30
CA ALA A 149 8.78 22.78 7.26
C ALA A 149 9.07 23.87 8.30
N GLN A 150 8.69 23.63 9.55
CA GLN A 150 9.01 24.49 10.68
C GLN A 150 9.87 23.71 11.67
N THR A 151 11.05 24.23 11.98
CA THR A 151 11.95 23.66 12.99
C THR A 151 11.60 24.23 14.37
N TYR A 152 11.21 23.36 15.30
CA TYR A 152 10.95 23.71 16.70
C TYR A 152 11.91 22.95 17.63
N GLY A 153 12.27 23.58 18.75
CA GLY A 153 13.35 23.13 19.63
C GLY A 153 12.94 21.95 20.54
N GLY A 154 13.92 21.13 20.92
CA GLY A 154 13.72 19.97 21.79
C GLY A 154 13.13 20.29 23.18
N ASN A 155 12.62 19.26 23.86
CA ASN A 155 11.86 19.33 25.11
C ASN A 155 10.52 20.10 25.05
N SER A 156 9.86 20.20 23.90
CA SER A 156 8.47 20.66 23.83
C SER A 156 7.48 19.53 24.17
N THR A 157 6.30 19.90 24.67
CA THR A 157 5.13 19.03 24.71
C THR A 157 4.00 19.75 24.01
N GLU A 158 3.27 19.04 23.15
CA GLU A 158 2.17 19.65 22.40
C GLU A 158 1.03 20.07 23.34
N PRO A 159 0.46 21.29 23.22
CA PRO A 159 -0.59 21.77 24.13
C PRO A 159 -1.82 20.86 24.23
N GLY A 160 -2.12 20.10 23.17
CA GLY A 160 -3.21 19.14 23.17
C GLY A 160 -3.06 18.04 24.24
N ILE A 161 -1.83 17.60 24.52
CA ILE A 161 -1.52 16.59 25.54
C ILE A 161 -1.88 17.10 26.94
N GLU A 162 -1.63 18.38 27.21
CA GLU A 162 -2.01 19.01 28.48
C GLU A 162 -3.54 19.10 28.59
N ALA A 163 -4.19 19.51 27.50
CA ALA A 163 -5.61 19.77 27.47
C ALA A 163 -6.46 18.52 27.74
N ILE A 164 -5.99 17.33 27.32
CA ILE A 164 -6.66 16.05 27.59
C ILE A 164 -6.31 15.45 28.95
N ASN A 165 -5.47 16.12 29.75
CA ASN A 165 -5.12 15.76 31.14
C ASN A 165 -4.60 14.32 31.33
N ILE A 166 -3.60 13.93 30.52
CA ILE A 166 -2.98 12.58 30.58
C ILE A 166 -1.63 12.53 31.29
N ARG A 167 -0.99 13.67 31.58
CA ARG A 167 0.30 13.68 32.31
C ARG A 167 0.31 12.87 33.61
N PRO A 168 -0.75 12.89 34.43
CA PRO A 168 -0.79 12.06 35.63
C PRO A 168 -0.66 10.56 35.35
N LEU A 169 -1.13 10.07 34.19
CA LEU A 169 -0.98 8.66 33.80
C LEU A 169 0.49 8.36 33.45
N TRP A 170 1.17 9.28 32.77
CA TRP A 170 2.62 9.16 32.53
C TRP A 170 3.43 9.16 33.83
N GLU A 171 3.05 10.00 34.80
CA GLU A 171 3.68 10.02 36.13
C GLU A 171 3.47 8.71 36.90
N MET A 172 2.36 8.01 36.64
CA MET A 172 2.11 6.65 37.15
C MET A 172 2.87 5.56 36.37
N GLY A 173 3.47 5.91 35.24
CA GLY A 173 4.27 5.02 34.40
C GLY A 173 3.54 4.44 33.19
N TYR A 174 2.27 4.80 32.96
CA TYR A 174 1.55 4.39 31.74
C TYR A 174 2.04 5.22 30.55
N SER A 175 2.39 4.55 29.46
CA SER A 175 2.95 5.17 28.26
C SER A 175 2.37 4.62 26.95
N GLY A 176 1.43 3.69 27.03
CA GLY A 176 0.89 2.89 25.92
C GLY A 176 1.63 1.57 25.75
N ASN A 177 2.48 1.17 26.70
CA ASN A 177 3.34 0.00 26.55
C ASN A 177 2.51 -1.29 26.38
N GLY A 178 2.92 -2.16 25.44
CA GLY A 178 2.23 -3.42 25.16
C GLY A 178 0.82 -3.29 24.54
N THR A 179 0.42 -2.09 24.12
CA THR A 179 -0.84 -1.85 23.41
C THR A 179 -0.59 -1.69 21.91
N LEU A 180 -1.60 -2.04 21.10
CA LEU A 180 -1.52 -2.02 19.65
C LEU A 180 -2.62 -1.14 19.04
N VAL A 181 -2.23 -0.17 18.20
CA VAL A 181 -3.17 0.66 17.44
C VAL A 181 -3.12 0.33 15.96
N PHE A 182 -4.30 0.29 15.35
CA PHE A 182 -4.43 0.34 13.90
C PHE A 182 -4.77 1.77 13.43
N ASN A 183 -3.82 2.40 12.74
CA ASN A 183 -4.05 3.69 12.11
C ASN A 183 -4.58 3.48 10.69
N TYR A 184 -5.91 3.47 10.54
CA TYR A 184 -6.57 3.36 9.25
C TYR A 184 -6.56 4.75 8.59
N ASP A 185 -5.63 4.98 7.66
CA ASP A 185 -5.44 6.28 7.03
C ASP A 185 -4.74 6.17 5.66
N THR A 186 -4.01 7.21 5.29
CA THR A 186 -3.28 7.43 4.04
C THR A 186 -1.89 6.81 4.08
N GLY A 187 -1.61 5.90 5.02
CA GLY A 187 -0.26 5.40 5.28
C GLY A 187 0.49 6.16 6.38
N VAL A 188 1.52 5.51 6.89
CA VAL A 188 2.42 6.00 7.93
C VAL A 188 3.86 5.77 7.50
N TRP A 189 4.69 6.81 7.47
CA TRP A 189 6.13 6.69 7.18
C TRP A 189 6.83 5.78 8.20
N PRO A 190 7.21 4.54 7.86
CA PRO A 190 7.66 3.54 8.82
C PRO A 190 9.01 3.90 9.47
N THR A 191 9.79 4.74 8.81
CA THR A 191 11.13 5.17 9.26
C THR A 191 11.11 6.48 10.04
N HIS A 192 9.93 7.07 10.28
CA HIS A 192 9.85 8.34 10.99
C HIS A 192 10.36 8.21 12.44
N PRO A 193 11.36 9.01 12.86
CA PRO A 193 12.08 8.80 14.12
C PRO A 193 11.19 8.93 15.36
N ALA A 194 10.04 9.61 15.24
CA ALA A 194 9.10 9.74 16.34
C ALA A 194 8.41 8.42 16.73
N PHE A 195 8.38 7.38 15.88
CA PHE A 195 7.66 6.12 16.17
C PHE A 195 8.15 4.91 15.38
N SER A 196 9.28 5.01 14.66
CA SER A 196 9.80 3.95 13.79
C SER A 196 10.08 2.65 14.53
N GLU A 197 10.66 2.71 15.74
CA GLU A 197 10.98 1.50 16.53
C GLU A 197 9.74 0.73 16.97
N ARG A 198 8.56 1.35 16.96
CA ARG A 198 7.28 0.75 17.39
C ARG A 198 6.40 0.32 16.22
N PHE A 199 6.91 0.41 14.99
CA PHE A 199 6.24 -0.21 13.86
C PHE A 199 6.19 -1.72 14.09
N PHE A 200 4.99 -2.29 14.12
CA PHE A 200 4.81 -3.71 14.40
C PHE A 200 5.54 -4.60 13.37
N GLY A 201 5.72 -4.09 12.15
CA GLY A 201 6.51 -4.75 11.10
C GLY A 201 7.97 -4.97 11.48
N ASN A 202 8.55 -4.25 12.45
CA ASN A 202 9.90 -4.56 12.94
C ASN A 202 9.96 -5.86 13.74
N TYR A 203 8.83 -6.31 14.25
CA TYR A 203 8.68 -7.46 15.13
C TYR A 203 8.02 -8.60 14.38
N TYR A 204 7.09 -8.36 13.46
CA TYR A 204 6.33 -9.42 12.79
C TYR A 204 6.35 -9.32 11.26
N PRO A 205 6.01 -10.41 10.53
CA PRO A 205 5.83 -10.39 9.09
C PRO A 205 5.03 -9.23 8.53
N LEU A 206 5.48 -8.67 7.40
CA LEU A 206 4.95 -7.40 6.93
C LEU A 206 3.45 -7.46 6.60
N GLU A 207 2.99 -8.59 6.05
CA GLU A 207 1.59 -8.82 5.66
C GLU A 207 0.60 -8.77 6.85
N GLN A 208 1.07 -9.03 8.08
CA GLN A 208 0.23 -8.89 9.29
C GLN A 208 0.31 -7.50 9.93
N CYS A 209 1.16 -6.61 9.40
CA CYS A 209 1.43 -5.29 9.97
C CYS A 209 1.04 -4.14 9.05
N TRP A 210 0.89 -4.43 7.75
CA TRP A 210 0.60 -3.46 6.70
C TRP A 210 -0.43 -4.03 5.72
N ASP A 211 -1.60 -3.41 5.67
CA ASP A 211 -2.65 -3.74 4.69
C ASP A 211 -2.65 -2.72 3.55
N GLY A 212 -1.91 -3.03 2.48
CA GLY A 212 -1.67 -2.11 1.37
C GLY A 212 -2.75 -2.16 0.28
N TYR A 213 -3.40 -1.04 -0.03
CA TYR A 213 -4.26 -0.87 -1.20
C TYR A 213 -3.55 -0.17 -2.35
N PHE A 214 -2.89 0.96 -2.10
CA PHE A 214 -2.15 1.68 -3.13
C PHE A 214 -0.70 1.20 -3.25
N SER A 215 -0.13 0.66 -2.17
CA SER A 215 1.21 0.07 -2.16
C SER A 215 1.30 -1.16 -1.27
N GLU A 216 1.91 -2.22 -1.78
CA GLU A 216 2.26 -3.42 -1.02
C GLU A 216 3.33 -3.15 0.05
N THR A 217 4.02 -2.01 -0.01
CA THR A 217 5.05 -1.61 0.97
C THR A 217 4.61 -0.40 1.79
N PRO A 218 4.96 -0.35 3.10
CA PRO A 218 4.67 0.80 3.95
C PRO A 218 5.17 2.12 3.37
N ASN A 219 4.31 3.13 3.44
CA ASN A 219 4.53 4.46 2.92
C ASN A 219 3.79 5.50 3.78
N GLY A 220 3.99 6.79 3.55
CA GLY A 220 3.18 7.86 4.14
C GLY A 220 2.51 8.73 3.10
N LEU A 221 1.65 8.14 2.25
CA LEU A 221 0.89 8.82 1.20
C LEU A 221 0.23 10.10 1.76
N ASN A 222 0.52 11.26 1.16
CA ASN A 222 -0.06 12.56 1.52
C ASN A 222 0.14 13.02 3.00
N ASP A 223 1.02 12.36 3.77
CA ASP A 223 1.42 12.65 5.16
C ASP A 223 0.31 12.69 6.23
N HIS A 224 -0.96 12.54 5.87
CA HIS A 224 -2.06 12.70 6.82
C HIS A 224 -2.02 11.61 7.90
N GLY A 225 -1.81 10.35 7.52
CA GLY A 225 -1.72 9.22 8.45
C GLY A 225 -0.45 9.25 9.29
N THR A 226 0.65 9.75 8.75
CA THR A 226 1.88 10.01 9.52
C THR A 226 1.62 11.06 10.60
N HIS A 227 0.85 12.10 10.27
CA HIS A 227 0.47 13.15 11.23
C HIS A 227 -0.46 12.62 12.33
N THR A 228 -1.47 11.82 11.99
CA THR A 228 -2.35 11.18 12.99
C THR A 228 -1.57 10.22 13.89
N MET A 229 -0.70 9.38 13.33
CA MET A 229 0.13 8.46 14.11
C MET A 229 1.07 9.19 15.07
N GLY A 230 1.63 10.32 14.65
CA GLY A 230 2.44 11.17 15.54
C GLY A 230 1.66 11.70 16.75
N ILE A 231 0.36 12.01 16.61
CA ILE A 231 -0.50 12.46 17.72
C ILE A 231 -0.86 11.29 18.65
N ILE A 232 -0.98 10.08 18.09
CA ILE A 232 -1.24 8.89 18.89
C ILE A 232 -0.01 8.54 19.73
N GLY A 233 1.16 8.37 19.08
CA GLY A 233 2.32 7.72 19.71
C GLY A 233 3.70 8.30 19.35
N GLY A 234 3.78 9.55 18.92
CA GLY A 234 5.06 10.18 18.57
C GLY A 234 5.91 10.65 19.77
N LEU A 235 7.16 10.18 19.83
CA LEU A 235 8.22 10.64 20.72
C LEU A 235 9.56 10.58 19.98
N VAL A 236 10.26 11.71 19.89
CA VAL A 236 11.63 11.75 19.38
C VAL A 236 12.60 11.52 20.54
N SER A 237 13.02 10.27 20.73
CA SER A 237 13.83 9.83 21.87
C SER A 237 15.11 10.64 22.08
N GLU A 238 15.77 11.09 21.00
CA GLU A 238 17.03 11.86 21.09
C GLU A 238 16.84 13.25 21.70
N THR A 239 15.64 13.83 21.54
CA THR A 239 15.32 15.19 22.00
C THR A 239 14.28 15.23 23.10
N ASN A 240 13.74 14.06 23.46
CA ASN A 240 12.61 13.87 24.37
C ASN A 240 11.42 14.78 24.02
N ASP A 241 11.22 15.06 22.72
CA ASP A 241 10.09 15.85 22.22
C ASP A 241 8.88 14.93 22.04
N THR A 242 7.84 15.18 22.83
CA THR A 242 6.65 14.34 22.91
C THR A 242 5.49 15.03 22.21
N ILE A 243 5.08 14.49 21.07
CA ILE A 243 3.93 14.95 20.27
C ILE A 243 2.74 13.98 20.37
N GLY A 244 3.00 12.75 20.83
CA GLY A 244 2.00 11.71 21.00
C GLY A 244 1.64 11.43 22.45
N SER A 245 0.42 10.95 22.64
CA SER A 245 -0.13 10.64 23.98
C SER A 245 0.35 9.29 24.53
N ALA A 246 0.32 8.24 23.70
CA ALA A 246 0.72 6.88 24.03
C ALA A 246 2.03 6.53 23.32
N TYR A 247 3.10 7.23 23.69
CA TYR A 247 4.36 7.18 22.96
C TYR A 247 5.14 5.86 23.05
N ASN A 248 4.64 4.83 23.75
CA ASN A 248 5.19 3.47 23.75
C ASN A 248 4.25 2.43 23.12
N SER A 249 3.13 2.82 22.51
CA SER A 249 2.26 1.88 21.80
C SER A 249 2.86 1.40 20.49
N TYR A 250 2.65 0.13 20.17
CA TYR A 250 2.90 -0.43 18.84
C TYR A 250 1.85 0.03 17.84
N TRP A 251 2.20 0.03 16.56
CA TRP A 251 1.27 0.43 15.50
C TRP A 251 1.34 -0.45 14.26
N ILE A 252 0.17 -0.70 13.69
CA ILE A 252 -0.08 -1.21 12.34
C ILE A 252 -0.85 -0.16 11.53
N ALA A 253 -0.77 -0.24 10.21
CA ALA A 253 -1.37 0.77 9.34
C ALA A 253 -1.79 0.20 7.98
N ASN A 254 -2.55 0.99 7.26
CA ASN A 254 -2.93 0.77 5.87
C ASN A 254 -2.73 2.07 5.08
N ASP A 255 -2.95 2.04 3.77
CA ASP A 255 -2.92 3.26 2.93
C ASP A 255 -4.23 3.53 2.18
N PHE A 256 -5.36 2.96 2.62
CA PHE A 256 -6.64 3.05 1.89
C PHE A 256 -7.21 4.47 1.76
N VAL A 257 -6.74 5.45 2.55
CA VAL A 257 -7.26 6.83 2.49
C VAL A 257 -6.41 7.69 1.57
N THR A 258 -6.99 8.76 1.01
CA THR A 258 -6.31 9.71 0.11
C THR A 258 -6.61 11.16 0.50
N SER A 259 -6.09 12.13 -0.28
CA SER A 259 -6.32 13.56 -0.07
C SER A 259 -7.79 13.99 -0.08
N THR A 260 -8.63 13.27 -0.79
CA THR A 260 -10.04 13.64 -0.98
C THR A 260 -10.94 12.42 -0.85
N VAL A 261 -12.17 12.65 -0.41
CA VAL A 261 -13.15 11.57 -0.23
C VAL A 261 -13.52 10.93 -1.59
N GLU A 262 -13.39 11.70 -2.67
CA GLU A 262 -13.60 11.29 -4.05
C GLU A 262 -12.55 10.30 -4.58
N GLU A 263 -11.36 10.29 -3.97
CA GLU A 263 -10.22 9.45 -4.32
C GLU A 263 -10.14 8.19 -3.43
N LEU A 264 -11.14 7.96 -2.56
CA LEU A 264 -11.19 6.76 -1.74
C LEU A 264 -11.47 5.50 -2.58
N PRO A 265 -10.94 4.34 -2.16
CA PRO A 265 -11.37 3.04 -2.64
C PRO A 265 -12.89 2.86 -2.51
N PRO A 266 -13.50 2.00 -3.34
CA PRO A 266 -14.85 1.48 -3.12
C PRO A 266 -15.08 1.06 -1.66
N VAL A 267 -16.31 1.21 -1.17
CA VAL A 267 -16.63 0.91 0.24
C VAL A 267 -16.35 -0.56 0.54
N VAL A 268 -16.61 -1.45 -0.42
CA VAL A 268 -16.28 -2.88 -0.30
C VAL A 268 -14.80 -3.14 -0.06
N ASP A 269 -13.90 -2.39 -0.70
CA ASP A 269 -12.46 -2.51 -0.47
C ASP A 269 -12.14 -1.95 0.92
N MET A 270 -12.73 -0.82 1.32
CA MET A 270 -12.50 -0.28 2.66
C MET A 270 -12.93 -1.24 3.79
N VAL A 271 -13.97 -2.04 3.56
CA VAL A 271 -14.45 -3.08 4.49
C VAL A 271 -13.44 -4.22 4.63
N THR A 272 -12.66 -4.57 3.60
CA THR A 272 -11.67 -5.66 3.71
C THR A 272 -10.61 -5.34 4.75
N SER A 273 -10.26 -4.06 4.95
CA SER A 273 -9.26 -3.67 5.93
C SER A 273 -9.75 -3.79 7.38
N PHE A 274 -11.06 -3.58 7.63
CA PHE A 274 -11.67 -3.93 8.92
C PHE A 274 -11.71 -5.44 9.13
N GLU A 275 -12.03 -6.22 8.08
CA GLU A 275 -11.99 -7.68 8.12
C GLU A 275 -10.58 -8.21 8.41
N TRP A 276 -9.54 -7.62 7.79
CA TRP A 276 -8.14 -7.89 8.06
C TRP A 276 -7.77 -7.60 9.51
N SER A 277 -8.20 -6.46 10.07
CA SER A 277 -7.89 -6.10 11.46
C SER A 277 -8.40 -7.10 12.52
N LEU A 278 -9.38 -7.94 12.17
CA LEU A 278 -9.90 -8.98 13.06
C LEU A 278 -9.06 -10.27 13.06
N ASN A 279 -8.20 -10.45 12.06
CA ASN A 279 -7.32 -11.61 11.90
C ASN A 279 -6.12 -11.31 10.95
N PRO A 280 -5.21 -10.39 11.31
CA PRO A 280 -4.19 -9.87 10.38
C PRO A 280 -3.24 -10.90 9.79
N ASP A 281 -2.84 -11.92 10.57
CA ASP A 281 -1.93 -12.97 10.12
C ASP A 281 -2.61 -14.18 9.46
N GLY A 282 -3.94 -14.22 9.45
CA GLY A 282 -4.71 -15.34 8.93
C GLY A 282 -4.91 -16.52 9.91
N ASP A 283 -4.29 -16.52 11.09
CA ASP A 283 -4.32 -17.59 12.08
C ASP A 283 -5.26 -17.28 13.27
N LEU A 284 -6.40 -17.96 13.32
CA LEU A 284 -7.37 -17.81 14.41
C LEU A 284 -6.88 -18.31 15.79
N ASN A 285 -5.64 -18.80 15.92
CA ASN A 285 -5.04 -19.19 17.18
C ASN A 285 -4.19 -18.08 17.83
N THR A 286 -3.79 -17.07 17.05
CA THR A 286 -3.12 -15.87 17.56
C THR A 286 -4.15 -14.87 18.09
N ASP A 287 -3.73 -14.08 19.08
CA ASP A 287 -4.57 -13.09 19.77
C ASP A 287 -3.79 -11.83 20.15
N TYR A 288 -2.59 -11.68 19.58
CA TYR A 288 -1.65 -10.60 19.88
C TYR A 288 -1.54 -9.56 18.75
N ASP A 289 -2.01 -9.91 17.56
CA ASP A 289 -1.92 -9.15 16.31
C ASP A 289 -3.19 -8.33 16.05
N VAL A 290 -4.28 -8.61 16.76
CA VAL A 290 -5.51 -7.82 16.73
C VAL A 290 -5.29 -6.49 17.48
N PRO A 291 -5.60 -5.33 16.87
CA PRO A 291 -5.41 -4.03 17.50
C PRO A 291 -6.40 -3.81 18.64
N ASP A 292 -5.97 -3.10 19.69
CA ASP A 292 -6.84 -2.67 20.79
C ASP A 292 -7.82 -1.57 20.36
N VAL A 293 -7.42 -0.76 19.37
CA VAL A 293 -8.18 0.39 18.87
C VAL A 293 -7.85 0.69 17.41
N ILE A 294 -8.86 1.10 16.66
CA ILE A 294 -8.74 1.62 15.29
C ILE A 294 -8.98 3.14 15.32
N ASN A 295 -8.02 3.91 14.80
CA ASN A 295 -8.17 5.34 14.56
C ASN A 295 -8.58 5.58 13.10
N ASN A 296 -9.74 6.19 12.90
CA ASN A 296 -10.30 6.45 11.58
C ASN A 296 -10.47 7.96 11.35
N SER A 297 -9.47 8.57 10.72
CA SER A 297 -9.49 10.02 10.43
C SER A 297 -9.99 10.34 9.02
N TRP A 298 -11.01 9.60 8.59
CA TRP A 298 -11.62 9.65 7.26
C TRP A 298 -13.15 9.43 7.35
N ARG A 299 -13.83 9.53 6.20
CA ARG A 299 -15.27 9.23 6.04
C ARG A 299 -15.53 8.70 4.63
N TRP A 300 -16.66 8.01 4.38
CA TRP A 300 -17.06 7.64 3.03
C TRP A 300 -17.71 8.79 2.25
N TYR A 301 -17.64 8.71 0.92
CA TYR A 301 -18.46 9.56 0.06
C TYR A 301 -19.89 9.01 0.02
N ASN A 302 -20.84 9.65 0.70
CA ASN A 302 -22.26 9.32 0.55
C ASN A 302 -23.14 10.57 0.63
N PRO A 303 -24.27 10.61 -0.13
CA PRO A 303 -25.30 11.59 0.12
C PRO A 303 -25.81 11.47 1.56
N ILE A 304 -26.42 12.56 2.05
CA ILE A 304 -27.12 12.51 3.32
C ILE A 304 -28.38 11.65 3.11
N ASP A 305 -28.34 10.42 3.59
CA ASP A 305 -29.44 9.47 3.56
C ASP A 305 -29.42 8.59 4.82
N THR A 306 -30.52 7.86 5.04
CA THR A 306 -30.66 6.93 6.15
C THR A 306 -30.45 5.48 5.74
N VAL A 307 -30.02 5.22 4.49
CA VAL A 307 -29.90 3.86 3.95
C VAL A 307 -28.82 3.08 4.68
N GLN A 308 -27.76 3.75 5.12
CA GLN A 308 -26.64 3.15 5.85
C GLN A 308 -26.83 3.11 7.37
N CYS A 309 -27.99 3.55 7.87
CA CYS A 309 -28.37 3.38 9.27
C CYS A 309 -28.81 1.93 9.58
N GLU A 310 -28.82 1.06 8.57
CA GLU A 310 -29.08 -0.37 8.64
C GLU A 310 -28.13 -1.09 7.67
N GLY A 311 -28.16 -2.43 7.67
CA GLY A 311 -27.41 -3.26 6.73
C GLY A 311 -25.99 -3.61 7.18
N TYR A 312 -25.16 -4.03 6.22
CA TYR A 312 -23.88 -4.67 6.49
C TYR A 312 -22.85 -3.76 7.19
N ILE A 313 -22.91 -2.44 6.97
CA ILE A 313 -22.01 -1.52 7.67
C ILE A 313 -22.30 -1.48 9.18
N VAL A 314 -23.58 -1.40 9.54
CA VAL A 314 -23.97 -1.42 10.96
C VAL A 314 -23.50 -2.72 11.60
N ASP A 315 -23.65 -3.83 10.88
CA ASP A 315 -23.16 -5.13 11.32
C ASP A 315 -21.63 -5.12 11.47
N LEU A 316 -20.87 -4.47 10.58
CA LEU A 316 -19.42 -4.33 10.68
C LEU A 316 -19.00 -3.57 11.95
N MET A 317 -19.60 -2.41 12.22
CA MET A 317 -19.24 -1.63 13.42
C MET A 317 -19.58 -2.39 14.71
N ASN A 318 -20.68 -3.16 14.72
CA ASN A 318 -21.01 -4.05 15.83
C ASN A 318 -20.01 -5.21 15.98
N VAL A 319 -19.49 -5.76 14.88
CA VAL A 319 -18.48 -6.83 14.91
C VAL A 319 -17.16 -6.33 15.49
N ILE A 320 -16.70 -5.13 15.11
CA ILE A 320 -15.48 -4.52 15.65
C ILE A 320 -15.59 -4.31 17.16
N GLU A 321 -16.70 -3.73 17.64
CA GLU A 321 -16.93 -3.55 19.09
C GLU A 321 -17.02 -4.92 19.81
N LEU A 322 -17.72 -5.90 19.24
CA LEU A 322 -17.88 -7.23 19.83
C LEU A 322 -16.56 -7.99 19.95
N ALA A 323 -15.66 -7.79 18.99
CA ALA A 323 -14.29 -8.30 19.04
C ALA A 323 -13.47 -7.66 20.18
N GLY A 324 -13.96 -6.57 20.77
CA GLY A 324 -13.34 -5.88 21.89
C GLY A 324 -12.51 -4.65 21.49
N ILE A 325 -12.55 -4.26 20.22
CA ILE A 325 -11.72 -3.22 19.64
C ILE A 325 -12.42 -1.86 19.79
N GLY A 326 -11.70 -0.84 20.27
CA GLY A 326 -12.18 0.53 20.27
C GLY A 326 -12.23 1.09 18.85
N ASN A 327 -13.30 1.78 18.45
CA ASN A 327 -13.46 2.25 17.07
C ASN A 327 -13.73 3.76 17.06
N ILE A 328 -12.67 4.54 16.87
CA ILE A 328 -12.68 6.00 17.03
C ILE A 328 -12.67 6.65 15.66
N PHE A 329 -13.57 7.61 15.44
CA PHE A 329 -13.67 8.36 14.20
C PHE A 329 -13.49 9.86 14.43
N SER A 330 -12.94 10.54 13.43
CA SER A 330 -13.05 12.00 13.38
C SER A 330 -14.51 12.42 13.13
N ALA A 331 -14.97 13.56 13.66
CA ALA A 331 -16.36 13.99 13.46
C ALA A 331 -16.66 14.66 12.08
N GLY A 332 -15.63 15.02 11.31
CA GLY A 332 -15.75 15.70 10.03
C GLY A 332 -15.57 17.22 10.10
N ASN A 333 -15.24 17.82 8.95
CA ASN A 333 -14.76 19.20 8.84
C ASN A 333 -15.69 20.15 8.06
N ASP A 334 -16.96 19.76 7.84
CA ASP A 334 -17.95 20.58 7.12
C ASP A 334 -18.96 21.24 8.08
N GLY A 335 -18.50 21.61 9.27
CA GLY A 335 -19.28 22.32 10.28
C GLY A 335 -19.72 23.72 9.84
N PRO A 336 -20.57 24.39 10.64
CA PRO A 336 -20.98 23.99 11.99
C PRO A 336 -22.31 23.25 12.03
N ASN A 337 -22.79 22.71 10.90
CA ASN A 337 -24.12 22.10 10.81
C ASN A 337 -24.00 20.57 10.66
N ASN A 338 -25.13 19.88 10.77
CA ASN A 338 -25.17 18.43 10.61
C ASN A 338 -25.06 17.94 9.16
N GLU A 339 -24.97 18.85 8.18
CA GLU A 339 -24.72 18.49 6.78
C GLU A 339 -23.37 17.75 6.59
N GLY A 340 -22.42 17.99 7.50
CA GLY A 340 -21.10 17.38 7.51
C GLY A 340 -21.04 15.98 8.13
N VAL A 341 -22.12 15.50 8.77
CA VAL A 341 -22.18 14.15 9.34
C VAL A 341 -22.36 13.16 8.19
N LYS A 342 -21.38 12.28 7.99
CA LYS A 342 -21.37 11.27 6.91
C LYS A 342 -21.22 9.87 7.49
N ALA A 343 -21.31 8.86 6.65
CA ALA A 343 -20.96 7.51 7.07
C ALA A 343 -19.43 7.29 7.05
N PRO A 344 -18.90 6.41 7.90
CA PRO A 344 -19.61 5.64 8.92
C PRO A 344 -20.01 6.45 10.16
N GLN A 345 -19.50 7.67 10.32
CA GLN A 345 -19.64 8.51 11.53
C GLN A 345 -21.08 8.68 12.05
N ARG A 346 -22.10 8.68 11.19
CA ARG A 346 -23.52 8.78 11.59
C ARG A 346 -24.08 7.53 12.29
N ILE A 347 -23.36 6.41 12.29
CA ILE A 347 -23.86 5.09 12.68
C ILE A 347 -23.64 4.86 14.18
N ASN A 348 -24.71 5.02 14.96
CA ASN A 348 -24.67 4.81 16.39
C ASN A 348 -25.69 3.72 16.79
N THR A 349 -25.19 2.51 17.06
CA THR A 349 -26.00 1.41 17.63
C THR A 349 -26.04 1.46 19.17
N ASN A 350 -25.03 2.10 19.75
CA ASN A 350 -24.93 2.47 21.17
C ASN A 350 -24.06 3.74 21.31
N LEU A 351 -23.78 4.16 22.55
CA LEU A 351 -23.11 5.45 22.85
C LEU A 351 -21.66 5.53 22.32
N VAL A 352 -21.00 4.40 22.07
CA VAL A 352 -19.56 4.38 21.77
C VAL A 352 -19.16 3.47 20.61
N ASN A 353 -20.13 2.98 19.84
CA ASN A 353 -19.89 2.04 18.74
C ASN A 353 -19.05 2.65 17.60
N THR A 354 -19.45 3.84 17.13
CA THR A 354 -18.68 4.67 16.18
C THR A 354 -18.32 5.97 16.90
N PHE A 355 -17.27 5.95 17.72
CA PHE A 355 -16.99 7.03 18.65
C PHE A 355 -16.39 8.26 17.94
N CYS A 356 -17.21 9.25 17.61
CA CYS A 356 -16.83 10.41 16.82
C CYS A 356 -16.34 11.57 17.69
N VAL A 357 -15.27 12.22 17.23
CA VAL A 357 -14.55 13.23 18.00
C VAL A 357 -14.59 14.59 17.32
N GLY A 358 -15.20 15.57 18.01
CA GLY A 358 -15.20 16.99 17.65
C GLY A 358 -13.85 17.67 17.88
N SER A 359 -13.61 18.77 17.17
CA SER A 359 -12.35 19.51 17.24
C SER A 359 -12.48 20.77 18.08
N VAL A 360 -11.58 20.94 19.07
CA VAL A 360 -11.39 22.20 19.81
C VAL A 360 -10.01 22.81 19.57
N ASN A 361 -9.87 24.09 19.90
CA ASN A 361 -8.59 24.79 19.93
C ASN A 361 -7.94 24.75 21.33
N ALA A 362 -7.00 23.82 21.52
CA ALA A 362 -6.24 23.69 22.77
C ALA A 362 -5.11 24.72 22.94
N ASN A 363 -4.87 25.59 21.94
CA ASN A 363 -3.93 26.70 22.07
C ASN A 363 -4.50 27.89 22.86
N THR A 364 -5.73 27.77 23.35
CA THR A 364 -6.44 28.78 24.15
C THR A 364 -7.07 28.12 25.38
N GLU A 365 -7.09 28.81 26.52
CA GLU A 365 -7.67 28.29 27.78
C GLU A 365 -9.18 28.00 27.67
N ASP A 366 -9.90 28.71 26.80
CA ASP A 366 -11.36 28.58 26.66
C ASP A 366 -11.81 27.33 25.87
N LEU A 367 -10.88 26.55 25.31
CA LEU A 367 -11.14 25.31 24.55
C LEU A 367 -12.27 25.43 23.52
N ILE A 368 -12.29 26.55 22.79
CA ILE A 368 -13.36 26.89 21.85
C ILE A 368 -13.46 25.82 20.75
N ILE A 369 -14.67 25.36 20.47
CA ILE A 369 -14.95 24.48 19.32
C ILE A 369 -14.46 25.10 18.02
N SER A 370 -13.76 24.32 17.22
CA SER A 370 -13.30 24.72 15.88
C SER A 370 -14.50 25.03 14.99
N THR A 371 -14.41 26.11 14.21
CA THR A 371 -15.53 26.52 13.34
C THR A 371 -15.88 25.50 12.26
N PHE A 372 -14.88 24.71 11.83
CA PHE A 372 -15.04 23.65 10.85
C PHE A 372 -15.57 22.34 11.44
N SER A 373 -15.57 22.16 12.77
CA SER A 373 -16.02 20.91 13.38
C SER A 373 -17.49 20.68 13.06
N THR A 374 -17.81 19.56 12.42
CA THR A 374 -19.19 19.11 12.22
C THR A 374 -19.90 18.95 13.56
N ARG A 375 -21.21 19.23 13.56
CA ARG A 375 -22.08 19.24 14.75
C ARG A 375 -23.37 18.49 14.44
N GLY A 376 -23.97 17.91 15.46
CA GLY A 376 -25.18 17.13 15.33
C GLY A 376 -26.46 17.94 15.16
N PRO A 377 -27.62 17.28 15.19
CA PRO A 377 -27.78 15.83 15.47
C PRO A 377 -27.39 14.94 14.29
N THR A 378 -27.10 13.66 14.57
CA THR A 378 -26.92 12.63 13.52
C THR A 378 -28.21 12.42 12.71
N GLN A 379 -28.10 11.87 11.50
CA GLN A 379 -29.26 11.56 10.65
C GLN A 379 -29.86 10.19 10.90
N CYS A 380 -29.14 9.28 11.54
CA CYS A 380 -29.67 7.97 11.85
C CYS A 380 -30.73 8.06 12.96
N PRO A 381 -31.93 7.50 12.74
CA PRO A 381 -32.98 7.53 13.75
C PRO A 381 -32.54 6.72 14.96
N SER A 382 -32.79 7.25 16.16
CA SER A 382 -32.46 6.56 17.39
C SER A 382 -33.63 6.44 18.36
N SER A 383 -33.47 5.54 19.32
CA SER A 383 -34.43 5.27 20.40
C SER A 383 -34.21 6.12 21.66
N SER A 384 -33.11 6.88 21.71
CA SER A 384 -32.75 7.77 22.83
C SER A 384 -32.08 9.05 22.37
N GLU A 385 -32.29 10.15 23.10
CA GLU A 385 -31.74 11.48 22.78
C GLU A 385 -30.20 11.50 22.68
N SER A 386 -29.47 10.83 23.59
CA SER A 386 -27.99 10.78 23.53
C SER A 386 -27.43 10.17 22.26
N LEU A 387 -28.13 9.19 21.68
CA LEU A 387 -27.72 8.57 20.42
C LEU A 387 -28.04 9.44 19.19
N GLU A 388 -28.82 10.51 19.37
CA GLU A 388 -29.04 11.54 18.34
C GLU A 388 -27.97 12.65 18.42
N ILE A 389 -27.26 12.78 19.55
CA ILE A 389 -26.19 13.76 19.73
C ILE A 389 -24.99 13.37 18.87
N TYR A 390 -24.34 14.40 18.33
CA TYR A 390 -23.08 14.26 17.61
C TYR A 390 -22.26 15.55 17.76
N PRO A 391 -20.94 15.50 17.97
CA PRO A 391 -20.12 14.31 18.21
C PRO A 391 -20.36 13.69 19.59
N GLU A 392 -19.77 12.54 19.90
CA GLU A 392 -19.83 11.92 21.24
C GLU A 392 -18.98 12.70 22.26
N VAL A 393 -17.78 13.15 21.87
CA VAL A 393 -16.88 13.98 22.69
C VAL A 393 -16.08 14.95 21.83
N SER A 394 -15.30 15.82 22.47
CA SER A 394 -14.37 16.73 21.80
C SER A 394 -12.93 16.58 22.29
N ALA A 395 -11.97 16.84 21.40
CA ALA A 395 -10.54 16.81 21.68
C ALA A 395 -9.77 17.84 20.82
N PRO A 396 -8.48 18.11 21.12
CA PRO A 396 -7.68 19.10 20.39
C PRO A 396 -7.54 18.74 18.91
N GLY A 397 -7.96 19.63 18.02
CA GLY A 397 -7.81 19.40 16.57
C GLY A 397 -7.53 20.64 15.74
N GLN A 398 -7.38 21.83 16.36
CA GLN A 398 -7.02 23.05 15.64
C GLN A 398 -5.57 23.43 15.94
N SER A 399 -4.81 23.62 14.86
CA SER A 399 -3.39 23.99 14.89
C SER A 399 -2.56 23.03 15.75
N VAL A 400 -2.68 21.73 15.44
CA VAL A 400 -1.97 20.63 16.13
C VAL A 400 -0.69 20.31 15.38
N ARG A 401 0.44 20.36 16.08
CA ARG A 401 1.75 19.92 15.57
C ARG A 401 1.87 18.39 15.67
N SER A 402 2.41 17.77 14.62
CA SER A 402 2.76 16.35 14.64
C SER A 402 3.80 16.01 13.55
N ALA A 403 4.14 14.73 13.43
CA ALA A 403 5.02 14.17 12.40
C ALA A 403 4.50 14.41 10.97
N SER A 404 5.40 14.53 10.00
CA SER A 404 5.09 14.67 8.57
C SER A 404 6.28 14.23 7.73
N GLY A 405 6.06 13.53 6.62
CA GLY A 405 7.13 13.01 5.79
C GLY A 405 7.96 11.94 6.50
N GLU A 406 9.11 11.63 5.93
CA GLU A 406 10.02 10.61 6.49
C GLU A 406 10.67 11.01 7.81
N ASN A 407 10.84 12.32 8.10
CA ASN A 407 11.54 12.79 9.30
C ASN A 407 11.15 14.20 9.77
N GLY A 408 10.07 14.77 9.24
CA GLY A 408 9.67 16.15 9.44
C GLY A 408 8.51 16.32 10.43
N PHE A 409 8.12 17.58 10.63
CA PHE A 409 6.96 17.93 11.45
C PHE A 409 6.15 19.02 10.74
N ASP A 410 4.84 18.98 10.91
CA ASP A 410 3.90 19.95 10.33
C ASP A 410 2.76 20.26 11.31
N VAL A 411 2.06 21.37 11.07
CA VAL A 411 0.90 21.80 11.86
C VAL A 411 -0.35 21.68 10.99
N LYS A 412 -1.30 20.84 11.41
CA LYS A 412 -2.56 20.61 10.70
C LYS A 412 -3.76 20.96 11.57
N SER A 413 -4.92 21.14 10.93
CA SER A 413 -6.19 21.40 11.61
C SER A 413 -7.29 20.56 11.00
N GLY A 414 -8.08 19.91 11.85
CA GLY A 414 -9.20 19.06 11.49
C GLY A 414 -9.64 18.21 12.67
N THR A 415 -10.87 17.67 12.61
CA THR A 415 -11.29 16.59 13.51
C THR A 415 -10.40 15.36 13.40
N SER A 416 -9.72 15.20 12.26
CA SER A 416 -8.67 14.20 12.03
C SER A 416 -7.48 14.32 12.99
N MET A 417 -7.24 15.49 13.58
CA MET A 417 -6.23 15.67 14.63
C MET A 417 -6.83 15.47 16.03
N ALA A 418 -8.16 15.55 16.17
CA ALA A 418 -8.86 15.36 17.45
C ALA A 418 -9.03 13.87 17.79
N ALA A 419 -9.49 13.06 16.84
CA ALA A 419 -9.61 11.60 17.00
C ALA A 419 -8.35 10.93 17.58
N PRO A 420 -7.13 11.16 17.04
CA PRO A 420 -5.93 10.51 17.56
C PRO A 420 -5.54 10.92 18.99
N HIS A 421 -5.98 12.07 19.52
CA HIS A 421 -5.81 12.38 20.94
C HIS A 421 -6.66 11.45 21.83
N VAL A 422 -7.89 11.14 21.41
CA VAL A 422 -8.75 10.18 22.09
C VAL A 422 -8.15 8.78 21.99
N THR A 423 -7.67 8.38 20.81
CA THR A 423 -6.97 7.10 20.62
C THR A 423 -5.76 6.96 21.53
N GLY A 424 -4.96 8.01 21.63
CA GLY A 424 -3.82 8.05 22.53
C GLY A 424 -4.21 7.93 24.01
N CYS A 425 -5.24 8.66 24.45
CA CYS A 425 -5.80 8.52 25.80
C CYS A 425 -6.33 7.10 26.05
N PHE A 426 -7.01 6.50 25.07
CA PHE A 426 -7.54 5.15 25.13
C PHE A 426 -6.42 4.13 25.38
N LEU A 427 -5.30 4.23 24.66
CA LEU A 427 -4.17 3.28 24.79
C LEU A 427 -3.53 3.35 26.19
N LEU A 428 -3.42 4.54 26.78
CA LEU A 428 -2.94 4.67 28.17
C LEU A 428 -3.88 3.98 29.16
N LEU A 429 -5.20 4.11 28.98
CA LEU A 429 -6.19 3.43 29.79
C LEU A 429 -6.20 1.91 29.54
N LYS A 430 -5.94 1.49 28.28
CA LYS A 430 -5.85 0.08 27.91
C LYS A 430 -4.64 -0.60 28.54
N GLU A 431 -3.50 0.09 28.64
CA GLU A 431 -2.33 -0.41 29.40
C GLU A 431 -2.68 -0.57 30.89
N ALA A 432 -3.41 0.39 31.48
CA ALA A 432 -3.84 0.31 32.88
C ALA A 432 -4.87 -0.78 33.13
N PHE A 433 -5.77 -1.03 32.18
CA PHE A 433 -6.89 -1.97 32.30
C PHE A 433 -6.95 -2.93 31.08
N PRO A 434 -5.94 -3.80 30.89
CA PRO A 434 -5.78 -4.59 29.66
C PRO A 434 -6.91 -5.58 29.42
N PHE A 435 -7.66 -5.94 30.48
CA PHE A 435 -8.78 -6.87 30.44
C PHE A 435 -10.12 -6.24 30.02
N LEU A 436 -10.22 -4.91 29.92
CA LEU A 436 -11.45 -4.21 29.50
C LEU A 436 -11.60 -4.17 27.99
N SER A 437 -12.85 -4.20 27.52
CA SER A 437 -13.16 -4.00 26.10
C SER A 437 -13.02 -2.52 25.68
N GLY A 438 -12.91 -2.30 24.37
CA GLY A 438 -12.93 -0.96 23.83
C GLY A 438 -14.17 -0.16 24.21
N GLU A 439 -15.35 -0.81 24.24
CA GLU A 439 -16.60 -0.21 24.72
C GLU A 439 -16.47 0.31 26.16
N GLU A 440 -15.94 -0.49 27.08
CA GLU A 440 -15.82 -0.10 28.50
C GLU A 440 -14.88 1.10 28.70
N ILE A 441 -13.77 1.14 27.97
CA ILE A 441 -12.81 2.26 28.03
C ILE A 441 -13.41 3.52 27.40
N LEU A 442 -14.06 3.41 26.24
CA LEU A 442 -14.69 4.56 25.58
C LEU A 442 -15.86 5.12 26.40
N LEU A 443 -16.63 4.27 27.09
CA LEU A 443 -17.67 4.73 28.01
C LEU A 443 -17.08 5.53 29.18
N ALA A 444 -15.92 5.12 29.72
CA ALA A 444 -15.23 5.89 30.75
C ALA A 444 -14.79 7.27 30.22
N ILE A 445 -14.24 7.34 29.01
CA ILE A 445 -13.88 8.60 28.35
C ILE A 445 -15.11 9.49 28.15
N TYR A 446 -16.22 8.91 27.67
CA TYR A 446 -17.48 9.59 27.42
C TYR A 446 -18.09 10.18 28.70
N TYR A 447 -18.25 9.38 29.76
CA TYR A 447 -18.91 9.84 31.00
C TYR A 447 -18.09 10.80 31.85
N THR A 448 -16.77 10.87 31.62
CA THR A 448 -15.85 11.70 32.42
C THR A 448 -15.34 12.93 31.69
N ALA A 449 -15.81 13.16 30.47
CA ALA A 449 -15.52 14.38 29.73
C ALA A 449 -15.94 15.62 30.54
N ASN A 450 -15.12 16.67 30.46
CA ASN A 450 -15.41 17.95 31.07
C ASN A 450 -16.46 18.66 30.21
N ASP A 451 -17.67 18.79 30.75
CA ASP A 451 -18.79 19.50 30.14
C ASP A 451 -18.39 20.92 29.67
N LEU A 452 -18.64 21.21 28.40
CA LEU A 452 -18.38 22.49 27.74
C LEU A 452 -19.62 22.87 26.93
N GLY A 453 -19.95 24.17 26.90
CA GLY A 453 -21.10 24.65 26.16
C GLY A 453 -22.35 24.73 27.03
N GLU A 454 -23.46 24.16 26.55
CA GLU A 454 -24.69 24.11 27.33
C GLU A 454 -24.61 22.98 28.36
N PRO A 455 -25.11 23.14 29.60
CA PRO A 455 -24.95 22.11 30.61
C PRO A 455 -25.52 20.75 30.19
N GLY A 456 -24.68 19.72 30.24
CA GLY A 456 -24.98 18.36 29.81
C GLY A 456 -24.52 18.05 28.39
N GLU A 457 -24.95 16.91 27.88
CA GLU A 457 -24.60 16.48 26.54
C GLU A 457 -25.22 17.38 25.46
N ASP A 458 -24.42 17.88 24.51
CA ASP A 458 -24.89 18.79 23.45
C ASP A 458 -24.32 18.51 22.05
N ASN A 459 -24.99 19.03 21.02
CA ASN A 459 -24.60 18.83 19.61
C ASN A 459 -23.37 19.63 19.16
N ILE A 460 -22.69 20.34 20.05
CA ILE A 460 -21.51 21.15 19.76
C ILE A 460 -20.26 20.43 20.26
N TYR A 461 -20.26 20.03 21.54
CA TYR A 461 -19.11 19.42 22.21
C TYR A 461 -19.30 17.93 22.53
N GLY A 462 -20.50 17.38 22.36
CA GLY A 462 -20.87 16.05 22.85
C GLY A 462 -20.99 16.06 24.36
N MET A 463 -20.38 15.08 25.03
CA MET A 463 -20.18 15.09 26.48
C MET A 463 -19.14 16.10 26.97
N GLY A 464 -18.43 16.76 26.05
CA GLY A 464 -17.42 17.77 26.36
C GLY A 464 -15.99 17.36 25.99
N MET A 465 -15.02 18.05 26.59
CA MET A 465 -13.60 17.80 26.37
C MET A 465 -13.13 16.56 27.14
N ILE A 466 -12.48 15.60 26.48
CA ILE A 466 -11.98 14.39 27.16
C ILE A 466 -11.00 14.70 28.31
N ASN A 467 -10.97 13.83 29.32
CA ASN A 467 -10.11 13.97 30.49
C ASN A 467 -9.56 12.62 30.94
N GLY A 468 -8.30 12.33 30.57
CA GLY A 468 -7.68 11.03 30.78
C GLY A 468 -7.56 10.61 32.25
N LEU A 469 -7.15 11.52 33.13
CA LEU A 469 -7.14 11.23 34.57
C LEU A 469 -8.54 10.97 35.13
N ALA A 470 -9.56 11.70 34.68
CA ALA A 470 -10.93 11.46 35.14
C ALA A 470 -11.44 10.09 34.69
N ALA A 471 -11.16 9.69 33.44
CA ALA A 471 -11.48 8.37 32.92
C ALA A 471 -10.74 7.25 33.69
N PHE A 472 -9.46 7.42 33.97
CA PHE A 472 -8.68 6.49 34.80
C PHE A 472 -9.29 6.35 36.21
N ASN A 473 -9.63 7.49 36.84
CA ASN A 473 -10.22 7.50 38.17
C ASN A 473 -11.59 6.82 38.21
N TYR A 474 -12.40 6.98 37.16
CA TYR A 474 -13.67 6.30 37.03
C TYR A 474 -13.49 4.77 36.94
N LEU A 475 -12.53 4.32 36.14
CA LEU A 475 -12.26 2.89 35.97
C LEU A 475 -11.68 2.25 37.24
N GLN A 476 -10.75 2.92 37.95
CA GLN A 476 -10.14 2.35 39.16
C GLN A 476 -11.11 2.19 40.34
N GLU A 477 -12.26 2.88 40.33
CA GLU A 477 -13.32 2.67 41.33
C GLU A 477 -14.00 1.31 41.17
N ILE A 478 -13.94 0.73 39.96
CA ILE A 478 -14.63 -0.50 39.58
C ILE A 478 -13.62 -1.65 39.40
N TYR A 479 -12.44 -1.36 38.86
CA TYR A 479 -11.43 -2.32 38.44
C TYR A 479 -10.07 -2.02 39.07
N GLU A 480 -9.26 -3.05 39.29
CA GLU A 480 -7.89 -2.86 39.78
C GLU A 480 -6.95 -2.59 38.60
N PRO A 481 -6.26 -1.42 38.56
CA PRO A 481 -5.32 -1.12 37.49
C PRO A 481 -4.06 -1.97 37.61
N VAL A 482 -3.50 -2.38 36.48
CA VAL A 482 -2.16 -2.95 36.41
C VAL A 482 -1.15 -1.86 36.74
N ILE A 483 -0.27 -2.10 37.71
CA ILE A 483 0.70 -1.09 38.17
C ILE A 483 1.95 -1.13 37.28
N PRO A 484 2.29 -0.03 36.57
CA PRO A 484 3.52 0.04 35.79
C PRO A 484 4.75 -0.11 36.70
N ASN A 485 5.81 -0.72 36.19
CA ASN A 485 7.11 -0.84 36.88
C ASN A 485 7.15 -1.75 38.14
N GLN A 486 6.22 -2.69 38.31
CA GLN A 486 6.35 -3.73 39.33
C GLN A 486 7.19 -4.92 38.85
N ASN A 487 8.37 -5.14 39.44
CA ASN A 487 9.20 -6.37 39.41
C ASN A 487 8.86 -7.43 38.34
N PHE A 488 8.84 -7.03 37.06
CA PHE A 488 8.57 -7.91 35.94
C PHE A 488 9.88 -8.19 35.20
N ASP A 489 9.84 -9.29 34.49
CA ASP A 489 10.91 -9.77 33.62
C ASP A 489 10.60 -9.23 32.22
N ASP A 490 11.59 -8.69 31.51
CA ASP A 490 11.42 -8.20 30.14
C ASP A 490 12.73 -8.41 29.41
N LEU A 491 12.73 -9.46 28.60
CA LEU A 491 13.80 -9.79 27.70
C LEU A 491 13.50 -9.04 26.39
N SER A 492 14.51 -8.64 25.62
CA SER A 492 14.23 -7.96 24.34
C SER A 492 15.37 -8.06 23.34
N ILE A 493 15.04 -8.03 22.05
CA ILE A 493 15.99 -7.87 20.95
C ILE A 493 16.09 -6.39 20.59
N LYS A 494 17.16 -5.73 21.06
CA LYS A 494 17.40 -4.30 20.85
C LYS A 494 17.84 -3.95 19.43
N SER A 495 18.59 -4.83 18.79
CA SER A 495 18.95 -4.68 17.38
C SER A 495 19.54 -5.98 16.83
N ILE A 496 19.51 -6.14 15.51
CA ILE A 496 20.28 -7.15 14.80
C ILE A 496 21.20 -6.41 13.83
N THR A 497 22.49 -6.64 13.96
CA THR A 497 23.53 -6.02 13.13
C THR A 497 24.27 -7.10 12.32
N ASN A 498 25.16 -6.65 11.42
CA ASN A 498 25.80 -7.51 10.42
C ASN A 498 24.79 -8.25 9.52
N THR A 499 23.62 -7.64 9.31
CA THR A 499 22.60 -8.11 8.37
C THR A 499 22.89 -7.57 6.97
N PRO A 500 22.40 -8.23 5.91
CA PRO A 500 22.50 -7.68 4.56
C PRO A 500 21.81 -6.32 4.46
N PRO A 501 22.27 -5.42 3.55
CA PRO A 501 21.52 -4.21 3.22
C PRO A 501 20.23 -4.59 2.47
N ASN A 502 19.39 -3.59 2.13
CA ASN A 502 18.10 -3.82 1.44
C ASN A 502 18.21 -4.73 0.20
N ILE A 503 19.36 -4.75 -0.47
CA ILE A 503 19.66 -5.65 -1.59
C ILE A 503 21.01 -6.33 -1.32
N THR A 504 21.11 -7.64 -1.55
CA THR A 504 22.37 -8.39 -1.45
C THR A 504 22.50 -9.42 -2.57
N CYS A 505 23.74 -9.83 -2.85
CA CYS A 505 24.13 -10.85 -3.83
C CYS A 505 24.90 -11.97 -3.11
N GLU A 506 25.26 -11.72 -1.86
CA GLU A 506 25.83 -12.72 -0.98
C GLU A 506 24.73 -13.68 -0.57
N SER A 507 25.05 -14.97 -0.55
CA SER A 507 24.16 -16.05 -0.11
C SER A 507 24.35 -16.40 1.37
N SER A 508 25.12 -15.61 2.10
CA SER A 508 25.40 -15.86 3.52
C SER A 508 25.69 -14.58 4.31
N PHE A 509 25.36 -14.58 5.60
CA PHE A 509 25.79 -13.56 6.57
C PHE A 509 25.75 -14.11 7.99
N SER A 510 26.43 -13.46 8.95
CA SER A 510 26.48 -13.91 10.36
C SER A 510 25.89 -12.84 11.30
N PRO A 511 24.63 -12.95 11.74
CA PRO A 511 23.99 -11.90 12.52
C PRO A 511 24.59 -11.74 13.93
N ILE A 512 24.58 -10.50 14.42
CA ILE A 512 24.92 -10.15 15.80
C ILE A 512 23.69 -9.54 16.45
N LEU A 513 23.14 -10.19 17.48
CA LEU A 513 21.96 -9.73 18.19
C LEU A 513 22.37 -9.00 19.47
N THR A 514 21.83 -7.81 19.68
CA THR A 514 21.91 -7.11 20.97
C THR A 514 20.68 -7.47 21.79
N ILE A 515 20.86 -8.22 22.86
CA ILE A 515 19.78 -8.65 23.76
C ILE A 515 19.83 -7.79 25.02
N GLY A 516 18.68 -7.25 25.42
CA GLY A 516 18.54 -6.40 26.59
C GLY A 516 17.61 -6.99 27.63
N ASN A 517 17.78 -6.56 28.88
CA ASN A 517 16.81 -6.76 29.96
C ASN A 517 16.21 -5.40 30.37
N ASN A 518 14.96 -5.15 30.01
CA ASN A 518 14.26 -3.92 30.37
C ASN A 518 13.49 -4.05 31.69
N GLY A 519 13.47 -5.27 32.24
CA GLY A 519 12.83 -5.59 33.50
C GLY A 519 13.66 -5.16 34.70
N ASN A 520 13.12 -5.46 35.88
CA ASN A 520 13.73 -5.10 37.16
C ASN A 520 14.45 -6.29 37.83
N ASN A 521 14.23 -7.51 37.34
CA ASN A 521 14.86 -8.72 37.85
C ASN A 521 16.06 -9.09 36.96
N THR A 522 17.02 -9.83 37.53
CA THR A 522 18.10 -10.41 36.73
C THR A 522 17.56 -11.63 35.97
N LEU A 523 17.83 -11.70 34.67
CA LEU A 523 17.43 -12.83 33.83
C LEU A 523 18.62 -13.76 33.62
N SER A 524 18.38 -15.06 33.68
CA SER A 524 19.37 -16.11 33.41
C SER A 524 18.83 -17.09 32.39
N GLY A 525 19.64 -17.40 31.37
CA GLY A 525 19.30 -18.40 30.39
C GLY A 525 18.23 -17.96 29.38
N PHE A 526 18.55 -18.05 28.10
CA PHE A 526 17.57 -17.86 27.03
C PHE A 526 17.91 -18.75 25.83
N LYS A 527 16.93 -18.94 24.95
CA LYS A 527 17.15 -19.49 23.61
C LYS A 527 16.83 -18.44 22.55
N ILE A 528 17.51 -18.55 21.40
CA ILE A 528 17.24 -17.77 20.20
C ILE A 528 16.77 -18.74 19.12
N SER A 529 15.57 -18.51 18.60
CA SER A 529 14.96 -19.26 17.51
C SER A 529 14.97 -18.41 16.24
N TYR A 530 15.53 -18.94 15.16
CA TYR A 530 15.57 -18.28 13.85
C TYR A 530 14.60 -18.97 12.88
N PHE A 531 13.78 -18.16 12.21
CA PHE A 531 12.78 -18.60 11.24
C PHE A 531 13.01 -17.93 9.88
N ASN A 532 12.82 -18.71 8.81
CA ASN A 532 12.84 -18.25 7.43
C ASN A 532 11.45 -18.48 6.81
N GLU A 533 10.79 -17.42 6.34
CA GLU A 533 9.43 -17.51 5.78
C GLU A 533 8.44 -18.26 6.70
N GLY A 534 8.57 -18.05 8.03
CA GLY A 534 7.73 -18.66 9.07
C GLY A 534 8.09 -20.11 9.45
N LEU A 535 9.07 -20.73 8.79
CA LEU A 535 9.56 -22.07 9.14
C LEU A 535 10.72 -21.96 10.12
N LEU A 536 10.67 -22.72 11.21
CA LEU A 536 11.78 -22.80 12.17
C LEU A 536 12.98 -23.47 11.49
N GLU A 537 14.10 -22.77 11.43
CA GLU A 537 15.36 -23.26 10.86
C GLU A 537 16.27 -23.81 11.98
N GLU A 538 16.59 -22.98 12.99
CA GLU A 538 17.56 -23.33 14.03
C GLU A 538 17.20 -22.71 15.40
N GLU A 539 17.66 -23.37 16.47
CA GLU A 539 17.57 -22.89 17.86
C GLU A 539 18.96 -22.88 18.53
N TYR A 540 19.31 -21.77 19.19
CA TYR A 540 20.57 -21.59 19.92
C TYR A 540 20.30 -21.38 21.41
N PHE A 541 20.95 -22.16 22.27
CA PHE A 541 20.72 -22.14 23.73
C PHE A 541 21.90 -21.47 24.46
N PHE A 542 21.58 -20.54 25.37
CA PHE A 542 22.54 -19.77 26.17
C PHE A 542 22.24 -19.94 27.66
N GLU A 543 22.46 -21.16 28.19
CA GLU A 543 22.03 -21.54 29.55
C GLU A 543 22.69 -20.74 30.68
N ASP A 544 23.95 -20.33 30.51
CA ASP A 544 24.76 -19.67 31.55
C ASP A 544 24.79 -18.12 31.42
N GLU A 545 24.11 -17.55 30.42
CA GLU A 545 24.11 -16.09 30.22
C GLU A 545 23.24 -15.39 31.27
N ILE A 546 23.77 -14.29 31.83
CA ILE A 546 23.11 -13.51 32.88
C ILE A 546 23.02 -12.06 32.42
N ILE A 547 21.79 -11.54 32.36
CA ILE A 547 21.51 -10.17 31.95
C ILE A 547 20.88 -9.42 33.13
N ASN A 548 21.65 -8.51 33.74
CA ASN A 548 21.14 -7.67 34.84
C ASN A 548 20.14 -6.62 34.31
N PRO A 549 19.29 -6.04 35.17
CA PRO A 549 18.39 -4.95 34.79
C PRO A 549 19.11 -3.81 34.06
N ASN A 550 18.55 -3.36 32.94
CA ASN A 550 19.12 -2.33 32.05
C ASN A 550 20.50 -2.69 31.45
N GLN A 551 20.86 -3.97 31.42
CA GLN A 551 22.07 -4.46 30.74
C GLN A 551 21.72 -4.96 29.35
N GLU A 552 22.68 -4.79 28.43
CA GLU A 552 22.66 -5.39 27.09
C GLU A 552 23.85 -6.35 26.94
N VAL A 553 23.65 -7.41 26.15
CA VAL A 553 24.67 -8.37 25.76
C VAL A 553 24.65 -8.58 24.25
N GLU A 554 25.82 -8.73 23.64
CA GLU A 554 25.95 -9.06 22.21
C GLU A 554 26.10 -10.56 22.03
N ILE A 555 25.23 -11.15 21.21
CA ILE A 555 25.25 -12.57 20.85
C ILE A 555 25.60 -12.72 19.38
N TYR A 556 26.65 -13.50 19.12
CA TYR A 556 27.17 -13.78 17.80
C TYR A 556 26.60 -15.12 17.32
N LEU A 557 25.73 -15.10 16.31
CA LEU A 557 25.17 -16.31 15.74
C LEU A 557 26.06 -16.86 14.60
N PRO A 558 25.98 -18.18 14.31
CA PRO A 558 26.61 -18.76 13.13
C PRO A 558 26.13 -18.12 11.82
N SER A 559 26.85 -18.43 10.74
CA SER A 559 26.43 -18.01 9.39
C SER A 559 25.08 -18.63 9.03
N ILE A 560 24.18 -17.80 8.50
CA ILE A 560 22.96 -18.21 7.84
C ILE A 560 23.28 -18.24 6.35
N ASP A 561 23.18 -19.42 5.75
CA ASP A 561 23.59 -19.69 4.38
C ASP A 561 22.39 -20.12 3.52
N ASP A 562 22.53 -20.04 2.19
CA ASP A 562 21.63 -20.66 1.20
C ASP A 562 20.14 -20.24 1.26
N TYR A 563 19.85 -19.00 1.67
CA TYR A 563 18.50 -18.44 1.58
C TYR A 563 18.05 -18.20 0.13
N ASN A 564 16.72 -18.19 -0.07
CA ASN A 564 16.07 -18.09 -1.38
C ASN A 564 16.49 -16.83 -2.15
N ILE A 565 16.23 -16.82 -3.46
CA ILE A 565 16.36 -15.62 -4.30
C ILE A 565 15.03 -14.87 -4.25
N GLY A 566 15.08 -13.54 -4.15
CA GLY A 566 13.90 -12.70 -4.03
C GLY A 566 13.86 -11.97 -2.70
N ASP A 567 12.66 -11.59 -2.28
CA ASP A 567 12.44 -10.92 -1.00
C ASP A 567 12.56 -11.94 0.12
N ILE A 568 13.42 -11.63 1.10
CA ILE A 568 13.73 -12.49 2.23
C ILE A 568 13.27 -11.81 3.50
N GLU A 569 12.54 -12.56 4.31
CA GLU A 569 12.05 -12.13 5.60
C GLU A 569 12.43 -13.17 6.66
N LEU A 570 13.34 -12.76 7.54
CA LEU A 570 13.90 -13.57 8.61
C LEU A 570 13.37 -13.07 9.95
N SER A 571 12.89 -13.98 10.79
CA SER A 571 12.43 -13.67 12.15
C SER A 571 13.36 -14.28 13.17
N PHE A 572 13.81 -13.48 14.13
CA PHE A 572 14.55 -13.94 15.30
C PHE A 572 13.67 -13.75 16.53
N ILE A 573 13.50 -14.80 17.31
CA ILE A 573 12.71 -14.80 18.54
C ILE A 573 13.63 -15.21 19.69
N ILE A 574 13.57 -14.48 20.80
CA ILE A 574 14.20 -14.89 22.05
C ILE A 574 13.14 -15.35 23.04
N GLU A 575 13.44 -16.40 23.78
CA GLU A 575 12.57 -16.94 24.82
C GLU A 575 13.43 -17.26 26.05
N SER A 576 12.99 -16.88 27.25
CA SER A 576 13.68 -17.29 28.48
C SER A 576 13.60 -18.81 28.65
N LEU A 577 14.65 -19.41 29.21
CA LEU A 577 14.63 -20.82 29.61
C LEU A 577 13.91 -21.04 30.93
N GLU A 578 13.66 -19.98 31.68
CA GLU A 578 12.88 -19.96 32.90
C GLU A 578 11.49 -19.38 32.63
N ASP A 579 10.49 -19.80 33.41
CA ASP A 579 9.16 -19.19 33.35
C ASP A 579 9.24 -17.78 33.94
N ILE A 580 9.22 -16.78 33.07
CA ILE A 580 9.27 -15.37 33.44
C ILE A 580 7.90 -14.71 33.34
N ASN A 581 7.66 -13.67 34.14
CA ASN A 581 6.44 -12.89 34.05
C ASN A 581 6.69 -11.62 33.25
N GLU A 582 6.41 -11.70 31.96
CA GLU A 582 6.65 -10.64 30.98
C GLU A 582 5.34 -10.07 30.43
N ILE A 583 5.33 -8.75 30.24
CA ILE A 583 4.13 -8.00 29.78
C ILE A 583 4.22 -7.68 28.29
N ASP A 584 5.42 -7.32 27.81
CA ASP A 584 5.68 -7.01 26.41
C ASP A 584 6.53 -8.11 25.78
N TYR A 585 5.89 -9.10 25.17
CA TYR A 585 6.58 -10.18 24.43
C TYR A 585 6.83 -9.82 22.96
N HIS A 586 6.37 -8.66 22.48
CA HIS A 586 6.56 -8.28 21.08
C HIS A 586 8.03 -7.93 20.83
N ASN A 587 8.65 -7.24 21.78
CA ASN A 587 10.05 -6.85 21.74
C ASN A 587 11.05 -8.04 21.83
N ASN A 588 10.57 -9.25 22.13
CA ASN A 588 11.32 -10.51 22.06
C ASN A 588 11.51 -11.01 20.64
N ARG A 589 10.92 -10.36 19.65
CA ARG A 589 11.08 -10.71 18.25
C ARG A 589 11.76 -9.58 17.50
N ARG A 590 12.48 -9.87 16.42
CA ARG A 590 12.90 -8.85 15.47
C ARG A 590 13.04 -9.43 14.07
N MET A 591 12.61 -8.64 13.09
CA MET A 591 12.61 -9.00 11.69
C MET A 591 13.85 -8.43 10.99
N VAL A 592 14.41 -9.23 10.08
CA VAL A 592 15.45 -8.80 9.13
C VAL A 592 14.89 -9.00 7.73
N ARG A 593 14.88 -7.93 6.93
CA ARG A 593 14.35 -7.94 5.56
C ARG A 593 15.38 -7.43 4.58
N PHE A 594 15.55 -8.16 3.48
CA PHE A 594 16.41 -7.77 2.38
C PHE A 594 16.00 -8.54 1.12
N LYS A 595 16.51 -8.10 -0.04
CA LYS A 595 16.29 -8.78 -1.31
C LYS A 595 17.57 -9.46 -1.78
N HIS A 596 17.56 -10.79 -1.88
CA HIS A 596 18.67 -11.57 -2.43
C HIS A 596 18.57 -11.64 -3.96
N LYS A 597 19.60 -11.14 -4.65
CA LYS A 597 19.66 -11.04 -6.11
C LYS A 597 20.38 -12.25 -6.72
N PRO A 598 19.85 -12.81 -7.83
CA PRO A 598 20.58 -13.82 -8.58
C PRO A 598 21.77 -13.19 -9.31
N THR A 599 22.80 -14.00 -9.54
CA THR A 599 23.91 -13.67 -10.45
C THR A 599 23.78 -14.42 -11.77
N PHE A 600 23.78 -13.67 -12.88
CA PHE A 600 23.76 -14.20 -14.24
C PHE A 600 25.12 -14.05 -14.93
N ASN A 601 25.43 -14.94 -15.87
CA ASN A 601 26.63 -14.85 -16.72
C ASN A 601 26.28 -14.28 -18.10
N LEU A 602 27.29 -13.85 -18.85
CA LEU A 602 27.11 -13.43 -20.25
C LEU A 602 26.84 -14.62 -21.19
N PRO A 603 26.06 -14.42 -22.28
CA PRO A 603 25.29 -13.22 -22.57
C PRO A 603 24.05 -13.11 -21.67
N TYR A 604 23.77 -11.89 -21.20
CA TYR A 604 22.56 -11.59 -20.45
C TYR A 604 21.54 -10.91 -21.38
N ASN A 605 20.29 -11.37 -21.34
CA ASN A 605 19.17 -10.85 -22.12
C ASN A 605 17.94 -10.70 -21.23
N GLU A 606 17.34 -9.52 -21.25
CA GLU A 606 16.04 -9.21 -20.67
C GLU A 606 15.20 -8.52 -21.73
N ASN A 607 14.06 -9.13 -22.07
CA ASN A 607 13.16 -8.67 -23.14
C ASN A 607 11.78 -8.25 -22.62
N PHE A 608 11.50 -8.39 -21.32
CA PHE A 608 10.26 -7.96 -20.67
C PHE A 608 8.94 -8.49 -21.24
N GLU A 609 8.98 -9.52 -22.09
CA GLU A 609 7.76 -10.10 -22.70
C GLU A 609 6.82 -10.75 -21.68
N ASN A 610 7.34 -11.07 -20.49
CA ASN A 610 6.56 -11.56 -19.34
C ASN A 610 6.37 -10.48 -18.27
N GLY A 611 6.63 -9.21 -18.59
CA GLY A 611 6.67 -8.11 -17.64
C GLY A 611 7.94 -8.08 -16.78
N ILE A 612 7.95 -7.22 -15.77
CA ILE A 612 9.06 -7.14 -14.81
C ILE A 612 9.04 -8.37 -13.90
N ASN A 613 10.12 -9.14 -13.91
CA ASN A 613 10.33 -10.17 -12.89
C ASN A 613 10.82 -9.49 -11.59
N TYR A 614 9.90 -9.26 -10.65
CA TYR A 614 10.18 -8.59 -9.37
C TYR A 614 11.07 -9.39 -8.43
N THR A 615 11.32 -10.68 -8.67
CA THR A 615 12.37 -11.43 -7.96
C THR A 615 13.75 -10.92 -8.39
N ASN A 616 13.96 -10.76 -9.71
CA ASN A 616 15.25 -10.39 -10.29
C ASN A 616 15.47 -8.87 -10.27
N TRP A 617 14.44 -8.09 -10.55
CA TRP A 617 14.50 -6.64 -10.63
C TRP A 617 13.99 -6.00 -9.33
N ASN A 618 14.60 -4.90 -8.90
CA ASN A 618 14.15 -4.15 -7.72
C ASN A 618 13.74 -2.75 -8.13
N ILE A 619 12.53 -2.32 -7.78
CA ILE A 619 12.10 -0.94 -7.97
C ILE A 619 12.38 -0.16 -6.69
N ILE A 620 12.92 1.05 -6.83
CA ILE A 620 12.98 2.03 -5.74
C ILE A 620 12.14 3.22 -6.19
N ASN A 621 11.05 3.45 -5.46
CA ASN A 621 10.08 4.50 -5.72
C ASN A 621 9.93 5.35 -4.44
N SER A 622 10.86 6.29 -4.24
CA SER A 622 10.92 7.05 -2.99
C SER A 622 9.72 7.96 -2.75
N ASP A 623 9.00 8.37 -3.79
CA ASP A 623 7.81 9.22 -3.65
C ASP A 623 6.48 8.44 -3.70
N PHE A 624 6.56 7.12 -3.87
CA PHE A 624 5.43 6.19 -3.93
C PHE A 624 4.38 6.56 -4.99
N SER A 625 4.79 7.30 -6.01
CA SER A 625 3.93 7.72 -7.13
C SER A 625 4.14 6.80 -8.34
N ARG A 626 3.97 7.33 -9.54
CA ARG A 626 4.08 6.57 -10.79
C ARG A 626 5.51 6.07 -10.99
N THR A 627 5.69 4.77 -10.91
CA THR A 627 7.00 4.14 -11.08
C THR A 627 7.12 3.25 -12.32
N TRP A 628 8.22 2.52 -12.39
CA TRP A 628 8.49 1.52 -13.42
C TRP A 628 7.40 0.46 -13.42
N GLY A 629 6.82 0.21 -14.59
CA GLY A 629 5.85 -0.85 -14.81
C GLY A 629 5.96 -1.42 -16.21
N SER A 630 5.15 -2.43 -16.51
CA SER A 630 5.07 -3.01 -17.86
C SER A 630 3.97 -2.34 -18.67
N ILE A 631 4.20 -2.22 -19.98
CA ILE A 631 3.24 -1.63 -20.92
C ILE A 631 3.28 -2.37 -22.26
N GLN A 632 2.12 -2.51 -22.88
CA GLN A 632 2.02 -3.03 -24.24
C GLN A 632 2.55 -2.01 -25.25
N THR A 633 3.43 -2.45 -26.13
CA THR A 633 4.11 -1.63 -27.13
C THR A 633 4.10 -2.32 -28.48
N SER A 634 4.48 -1.60 -29.53
CA SER A 634 4.80 -2.20 -30.82
C SER A 634 5.91 -1.42 -31.52
N GLY A 635 6.40 -1.96 -32.63
CA GLY A 635 7.44 -1.34 -33.45
C GLY A 635 8.83 -1.97 -33.26
N ILE A 636 9.02 -2.79 -32.23
CA ILE A 636 10.11 -3.76 -32.15
C ILE A 636 9.55 -5.12 -32.61
N GLU A 637 10.32 -5.88 -33.38
CA GLU A 637 9.85 -7.15 -33.90
C GLU A 637 9.85 -8.24 -32.83
N ASN A 638 8.75 -9.01 -32.74
CA ASN A 638 8.53 -10.05 -31.72
C ASN A 638 8.65 -9.52 -30.29
N SER A 639 8.27 -8.26 -30.09
CA SER A 639 8.30 -7.63 -28.78
C SER A 639 7.08 -6.73 -28.62
N ASP A 640 6.19 -7.18 -27.74
CA ASP A 640 4.86 -6.59 -27.54
C ASP A 640 4.70 -6.03 -26.12
N THR A 641 5.68 -6.24 -25.25
CA THR A 641 5.70 -5.72 -23.87
C THR A 641 7.05 -5.10 -23.54
N SER A 642 7.04 -3.83 -23.13
CA SER A 642 8.22 -3.11 -22.67
C SER A 642 8.05 -2.66 -21.22
N VAL A 643 9.10 -2.07 -20.63
CA VAL A 643 9.01 -1.41 -19.32
C VAL A 643 9.11 0.09 -19.45
N TYR A 644 8.34 0.80 -18.63
CA TYR A 644 8.21 2.25 -18.74
C TYR A 644 7.92 2.92 -17.41
N VAL A 645 8.15 4.22 -17.36
CA VAL A 645 7.61 5.11 -16.32
C VAL A 645 6.59 6.04 -16.97
N ASN A 646 5.39 6.13 -16.39
CA ASN A 646 4.33 7.03 -16.86
C ASN A 646 4.59 8.47 -16.43
N ILE A 647 5.61 9.09 -17.02
CA ILE A 647 5.97 10.49 -16.76
C ILE A 647 4.86 11.45 -17.21
N PHE A 648 4.10 11.11 -18.26
CA PHE A 648 3.04 11.97 -18.79
C PHE A 648 1.99 12.34 -17.71
N GLY A 649 1.62 11.36 -16.88
CA GLY A 649 0.64 11.53 -15.80
C GLY A 649 1.23 11.86 -14.43
N TYR A 650 2.55 12.01 -14.33
CA TYR A 650 3.28 12.06 -13.06
C TYR A 650 3.23 13.46 -12.44
N ASN A 651 2.74 13.56 -11.20
CA ASN A 651 2.72 14.80 -10.42
C ASN A 651 3.27 14.55 -8.99
N PRO A 652 3.98 15.53 -8.39
CA PRO A 652 4.42 16.79 -8.98
C PRO A 652 5.39 16.57 -10.15
N ARG A 653 5.73 17.62 -10.91
CA ARG A 653 6.67 17.54 -12.05
C ARG A 653 7.93 18.34 -11.74
N ASP A 654 8.61 17.94 -10.67
CA ASP A 654 9.67 18.72 -10.04
C ASP A 654 10.92 17.90 -9.69
N GLY A 655 11.23 16.90 -10.53
CA GLY A 655 12.46 16.12 -10.42
C GLY A 655 12.33 14.84 -9.62
N GLN A 656 11.10 14.30 -9.49
CA GLN A 656 10.83 12.98 -8.94
C GLN A 656 11.69 11.94 -9.66
N LYS A 657 12.20 10.96 -8.92
CA LYS A 657 13.07 9.92 -9.45
C LYS A 657 12.48 8.55 -9.20
N ASP A 658 12.56 7.72 -10.23
CA ASP A 658 12.17 6.32 -10.17
C ASP A 658 13.30 5.45 -10.66
N GLU A 659 13.63 4.46 -9.85
CA GLU A 659 14.76 3.59 -10.08
C GLU A 659 14.29 2.16 -10.28
N ILE A 660 14.92 1.47 -11.23
CA ILE A 660 14.81 0.01 -11.34
C ILE A 660 16.22 -0.58 -11.46
N ILE A 661 16.51 -1.57 -10.62
CA ILE A 661 17.82 -2.20 -10.45
C ILE A 661 17.76 -3.64 -10.98
N SER A 662 18.71 -3.98 -11.84
CA SER A 662 18.84 -5.32 -12.44
C SER A 662 19.25 -6.39 -11.43
N PRO A 663 19.21 -7.68 -11.80
CA PRO A 663 19.98 -8.72 -11.10
C PRO A 663 21.50 -8.48 -11.25
N SER A 664 22.30 -9.24 -10.50
CA SER A 664 23.76 -9.23 -10.61
C SER A 664 24.18 -9.90 -11.92
N ILE A 665 25.16 -9.32 -12.62
CA ILE A 665 25.64 -9.81 -13.91
C ILE A 665 27.16 -9.90 -13.86
N ASN A 666 27.69 -11.10 -14.00
CA ASN A 666 29.11 -11.38 -14.05
C ASN A 666 29.67 -11.07 -15.44
N LEU A 667 30.62 -10.14 -15.50
CA LEU A 667 31.18 -9.61 -16.73
C LEU A 667 32.48 -10.31 -17.12
N THR A 668 32.37 -11.50 -17.72
CA THR A 668 33.53 -12.24 -18.25
C THR A 668 33.68 -12.03 -19.76
N GLY A 669 34.82 -11.50 -20.21
CA GLY A 669 35.10 -11.29 -21.64
C GLY A 669 36.20 -10.26 -21.86
N ASP A 670 36.45 -9.87 -23.11
CA ASP A 670 37.49 -8.88 -23.45
C ASP A 670 36.93 -7.54 -23.93
N SER A 671 35.70 -7.53 -24.45
CA SER A 671 35.00 -6.31 -24.85
C SER A 671 33.51 -6.50 -24.62
N ILE A 672 32.93 -5.78 -23.68
CA ILE A 672 31.55 -5.97 -23.22
C ILE A 672 30.73 -4.73 -23.56
N LEU A 673 29.61 -4.95 -24.24
CA LEU A 673 28.63 -3.92 -24.58
C LEU A 673 27.30 -4.20 -23.90
N LEU A 674 26.73 -3.15 -23.31
CA LEU A 674 25.32 -3.05 -22.99
C LEU A 674 24.57 -2.44 -24.18
N ASN A 675 23.55 -3.13 -24.68
CA ASN A 675 22.62 -2.65 -25.69
C ASN A 675 21.20 -2.66 -25.14
N PHE A 676 20.41 -1.64 -25.44
CA PHE A 676 18.98 -1.61 -25.10
C PHE A 676 18.23 -0.70 -26.05
N PHE A 677 16.93 -0.92 -26.22
CA PHE A 677 16.05 -0.01 -26.93
C PHE A 677 15.48 1.01 -25.96
N THR A 678 15.31 2.23 -26.44
CA THR A 678 14.59 3.28 -25.71
C THR A 678 13.63 4.01 -26.64
N SER A 679 12.55 4.51 -26.06
CA SER A 679 11.58 5.38 -26.71
C SER A 679 11.17 6.47 -25.73
N TYR A 680 11.22 7.72 -26.18
CA TYR A 680 10.83 8.88 -25.40
C TYR A 680 10.43 10.03 -26.30
N GLN A 681 9.41 10.77 -25.85
CA GLN A 681 8.95 11.97 -26.52
C GLN A 681 8.89 13.17 -25.57
N LYS A 682 9.28 14.34 -26.07
CA LYS A 682 8.99 15.59 -25.36
C LYS A 682 7.50 15.93 -25.43
N TYR A 683 6.92 16.31 -24.30
CA TYR A 683 5.56 16.86 -24.22
C TYR A 683 5.48 18.27 -24.82
N THR A 684 6.45 19.13 -24.50
CA THR A 684 6.59 20.51 -25.01
C THR A 684 8.07 20.91 -25.10
N ASN A 685 8.38 22.06 -25.70
CA ASN A 685 9.73 22.63 -25.73
C ASN A 685 10.11 23.34 -24.41
N SER A 686 9.92 22.66 -23.28
CA SER A 686 10.33 23.12 -21.96
C SER A 686 11.86 23.10 -21.79
N ILE A 687 12.37 23.96 -20.90
CA ILE A 687 13.78 23.99 -20.48
C ILE A 687 14.05 22.90 -19.42
N LYS A 688 13.07 22.57 -18.59
CA LYS A 688 13.11 21.38 -17.72
C LYS A 688 12.86 20.15 -18.60
N GLN A 689 13.75 19.16 -18.55
CA GLN A 689 13.78 18.01 -19.45
C GLN A 689 13.91 16.72 -18.64
N ASP A 690 13.08 15.71 -18.95
CA ASP A 690 13.21 14.40 -18.33
C ASP A 690 14.53 13.75 -18.74
N THR A 691 15.05 12.91 -17.87
CA THR A 691 16.31 12.21 -18.08
C THR A 691 16.14 10.71 -17.89
N LEU A 692 16.92 9.93 -18.63
CA LEU A 692 17.20 8.53 -18.37
C LEU A 692 18.69 8.38 -18.08
N GLN A 693 19.01 7.83 -16.91
CA GLN A 693 20.38 7.54 -16.49
C GLN A 693 20.55 6.04 -16.23
N ILE A 694 21.76 5.54 -16.45
CA ILE A 694 22.17 4.19 -16.04
C ILE A 694 23.41 4.33 -15.17
N LEU A 695 23.30 3.89 -13.93
CA LEU A 695 24.39 3.81 -12.97
C LEU A 695 24.79 2.35 -12.77
N ILE A 696 26.07 2.15 -12.44
CA ILE A 696 26.64 0.83 -12.15
C ILE A 696 26.97 0.73 -10.67
N SER A 697 26.70 -0.44 -10.10
CA SER A 697 27.26 -0.88 -8.83
C SER A 697 28.11 -2.11 -9.08
N ASN A 698 29.32 -2.17 -8.53
CA ASN A 698 30.18 -3.35 -8.47
C ASN A 698 30.37 -3.90 -7.04
N ASN A 699 29.53 -3.46 -6.09
CA ASN A 699 29.52 -3.87 -4.68
C ASN A 699 28.10 -4.25 -4.23
N CYS A 700 27.38 -4.95 -5.10
CA CYS A 700 26.02 -5.41 -4.88
C CYS A 700 25.03 -4.36 -4.31
N GLY A 701 25.08 -3.14 -4.82
CA GLY A 701 24.06 -2.13 -4.61
C GLY A 701 24.29 -1.29 -3.36
N MET A 702 25.39 -1.52 -2.63
CA MET A 702 25.82 -0.65 -1.54
C MET A 702 26.06 0.78 -2.02
N SER A 703 26.58 0.96 -3.24
CA SER A 703 26.74 2.28 -3.85
C SER A 703 26.61 2.24 -5.37
N PHE A 704 26.04 3.30 -5.94
CA PHE A 704 25.95 3.51 -7.38
C PHE A 704 26.70 4.80 -7.75
N GLU A 705 28.02 4.73 -7.86
CA GLU A 705 28.87 5.92 -8.06
C GLU A 705 29.12 6.23 -9.55
N ASP A 706 29.09 5.22 -10.41
CA ASP A 706 29.49 5.35 -11.80
C ASP A 706 28.28 5.48 -12.74
N THR A 707 28.13 6.65 -13.37
CA THR A 707 27.13 6.88 -14.43
C THR A 707 27.71 6.52 -15.79
N VAL A 708 27.14 5.50 -16.45
CA VAL A 708 27.57 5.04 -17.79
C VAL A 708 26.68 5.51 -18.92
N TYR A 709 25.47 5.97 -18.61
CA TYR A 709 24.53 6.57 -19.55
C TYR A 709 23.79 7.72 -18.86
N ASN A 710 23.64 8.84 -19.55
CA ASN A 710 22.89 10.00 -19.05
C ASN A 710 22.43 10.84 -20.24
N LYS A 711 21.15 10.75 -20.60
CA LYS A 711 20.56 11.57 -21.66
C LYS A 711 19.26 12.20 -21.18
N GLY A 712 18.99 13.40 -21.67
CA GLY A 712 17.72 14.10 -21.42
C GLY A 712 17.27 14.91 -22.62
N GLY A 713 15.98 15.28 -22.63
CA GLY A 713 15.38 16.13 -23.65
C GLY A 713 15.67 15.70 -25.08
N GLU A 714 16.33 16.55 -25.88
CA GLU A 714 16.60 16.27 -27.30
C GLU A 714 17.52 15.05 -27.50
N GLU A 715 18.47 14.83 -26.59
CA GLU A 715 19.38 13.68 -26.70
C GLU A 715 18.66 12.36 -26.41
N LEU A 716 17.63 12.40 -25.56
CA LEU A 716 16.79 11.24 -25.26
C LEU A 716 15.66 11.05 -26.29
N SER A 717 15.12 12.14 -26.84
CA SER A 717 13.96 12.12 -27.76
C SER A 717 14.22 11.21 -28.96
N THR A 718 13.27 10.31 -29.23
CA THR A 718 13.34 9.38 -30.36
C THR A 718 12.42 9.78 -31.51
N PHE A 719 11.40 10.62 -31.24
CA PHE A 719 10.44 11.09 -32.23
C PHE A 719 10.11 12.61 -32.07
N ASP A 720 9.14 13.13 -32.83
CA ASP A 720 8.71 14.55 -32.84
C ASP A 720 7.72 14.90 -31.71
N ILE A 721 7.75 16.15 -31.22
CA ILE A 721 7.00 16.64 -30.04
C ILE A 721 5.51 16.26 -30.09
N GLN A 722 5.00 15.69 -28.99
CA GLN A 722 3.61 15.24 -28.88
C GLN A 722 3.01 15.63 -27.52
N SER A 723 1.87 16.32 -27.55
CA SER A 723 1.14 16.77 -26.36
C SER A 723 0.15 15.76 -25.79
N GLU A 724 -0.03 14.63 -26.47
CA GLU A 724 -0.87 13.51 -26.01
C GLU A 724 -0.01 12.43 -25.35
N ASN A 725 -0.63 11.54 -24.58
CA ASN A 725 0.06 10.39 -23.99
C ASN A 725 0.70 9.52 -25.09
N PHE A 726 2.02 9.37 -25.07
CA PHE A 726 2.79 8.71 -26.11
C PHE A 726 3.12 7.27 -25.72
N ILE A 727 2.73 6.34 -26.60
CA ILE A 727 3.09 4.92 -26.54
C ILE A 727 3.58 4.54 -27.94
N PRO A 728 4.78 3.93 -28.08
CA PRO A 728 5.35 3.62 -29.37
C PRO A 728 4.61 2.45 -30.04
N PHE A 729 4.35 2.60 -31.34
CA PHE A 729 3.68 1.58 -32.15
C PHE A 729 4.35 1.33 -33.51
N GLU A 730 5.33 2.14 -33.90
CA GLU A 730 6.10 2.01 -35.15
C GLU A 730 7.61 1.92 -34.85
N ALA A 731 8.35 1.24 -35.72
CA ALA A 731 9.79 1.03 -35.56
C ALA A 731 10.61 2.34 -35.55
N ASN A 732 10.11 3.41 -36.15
CA ASN A 732 10.75 4.73 -36.15
C ASN A 732 10.61 5.49 -34.82
N HIS A 733 9.78 5.01 -33.88
CA HIS A 733 9.64 5.58 -32.54
C HIS A 733 10.75 5.10 -31.59
N TRP A 734 11.50 4.08 -31.98
CA TRP A 734 12.51 3.44 -31.15
C TRP A 734 13.92 3.81 -31.60
N ARG A 735 14.85 3.84 -30.64
CA ARG A 735 16.29 3.95 -30.88
C ARG A 735 17.03 2.91 -30.04
N GLN A 736 17.99 2.22 -30.64
CA GLN A 736 18.90 1.36 -29.90
C GLN A 736 20.07 2.19 -29.37
N GLU A 737 20.36 2.03 -28.09
CA GLU A 737 21.51 2.60 -27.38
C GLU A 737 22.59 1.52 -27.17
N SER A 738 23.85 1.94 -27.16
CA SER A 738 25.01 1.08 -26.91
C SER A 738 25.98 1.76 -25.96
N VAL A 739 26.37 1.08 -24.90
CA VAL A 739 27.27 1.58 -23.84
C VAL A 739 28.36 0.55 -23.59
N SER A 740 29.63 0.97 -23.57
CA SER A 740 30.74 0.08 -23.24
C SER A 740 30.85 -0.12 -21.73
N LEU A 741 30.99 -1.38 -21.32
CA LEU A 741 31.19 -1.78 -19.92
C LEU A 741 32.61 -2.31 -19.67
N ASN A 742 33.56 -2.04 -20.57
CA ASN A 742 34.91 -2.61 -20.53
C ASN A 742 35.67 -2.34 -19.23
N GLN A 743 35.35 -1.24 -18.54
CA GLN A 743 35.98 -0.89 -17.26
C GLN A 743 35.63 -1.86 -16.11
N TYR A 744 34.56 -2.65 -16.26
CA TYR A 744 34.07 -3.58 -15.25
C TYR A 744 34.32 -5.06 -15.62
N ILE A 745 35.13 -5.32 -16.65
CA ILE A 745 35.52 -6.69 -17.00
C ILE A 745 36.14 -7.40 -15.79
N GLY A 746 35.68 -8.62 -15.53
CA GLY A 746 36.08 -9.44 -14.39
C GLY A 746 35.37 -9.11 -13.08
N GLN A 747 34.35 -8.25 -13.11
CA GLN A 747 33.54 -7.87 -11.95
C GLN A 747 32.10 -8.32 -12.13
N GLU A 748 31.39 -8.46 -11.01
CA GLU A 748 29.93 -8.56 -10.99
C GLU A 748 29.33 -7.16 -10.88
N ILE A 749 28.30 -6.88 -11.67
CA ILE A 749 27.66 -5.56 -11.69
C ILE A 749 26.14 -5.63 -11.54
N LEU A 750 25.56 -4.56 -10.99
CA LEU A 750 24.15 -4.22 -11.09
C LEU A 750 23.99 -2.97 -11.96
N LEU A 751 22.98 -2.96 -12.82
CA LEU A 751 22.52 -1.77 -13.55
C LEU A 751 21.38 -1.12 -12.78
N LYS A 752 21.46 0.18 -12.54
CA LYS A 752 20.35 0.98 -12.03
C LYS A 752 19.90 1.98 -13.08
N PHE A 753 18.69 1.81 -13.59
CA PHE A 753 18.04 2.75 -14.49
C PHE A 753 17.28 3.78 -13.65
N ILE A 754 17.54 5.07 -13.88
CA ILE A 754 16.90 6.17 -13.15
C ILE A 754 16.19 7.06 -14.16
N THR A 755 14.90 7.30 -13.95
CA THR A 755 14.18 8.37 -14.64
C THR A 755 14.11 9.62 -13.76
N THR A 756 13.97 10.79 -14.37
CA THR A 756 13.67 12.00 -13.61
C THR A 756 12.55 12.77 -14.27
N ASN A 757 11.45 13.01 -13.54
CA ASN A 757 10.25 13.65 -14.05
C ASN A 757 10.34 15.18 -14.07
N TYR A 758 10.23 15.75 -15.26
CA TYR A 758 10.27 17.17 -15.55
C TYR A 758 9.25 17.57 -16.63
N ARG A 759 8.09 16.91 -16.67
CA ARG A 759 6.94 17.26 -17.53
C ARG A 759 7.06 16.86 -19.02
N GLY A 760 7.75 15.78 -19.36
CA GLY A 760 7.65 15.20 -20.71
C GLY A 760 6.61 14.10 -20.85
N ASN A 761 6.93 13.14 -21.70
CA ASN A 761 6.12 11.98 -21.97
C ASN A 761 6.80 10.71 -21.43
N ASN A 762 6.14 9.57 -21.59
CA ASN A 762 6.64 8.30 -21.07
C ASN A 762 8.07 8.00 -21.52
N ILE A 763 8.91 7.53 -20.60
CA ILE A 763 10.22 6.94 -20.90
C ILE A 763 10.03 5.43 -20.89
N ILE A 764 10.40 4.80 -22.00
CA ILE A 764 10.23 3.37 -22.23
C ILE A 764 11.59 2.77 -22.60
N ILE A 765 11.91 1.60 -22.04
CA ILE A 765 13.09 0.82 -22.40
C ILE A 765 12.70 -0.63 -22.68
N ASP A 766 13.50 -1.30 -23.48
CA ASP A 766 13.27 -2.69 -23.87
C ASP A 766 14.56 -3.40 -24.28
N ASN A 767 14.54 -4.73 -24.31
CA ASN A 767 15.56 -5.59 -24.91
C ASN A 767 16.98 -5.25 -24.40
N ILE A 768 17.17 -5.31 -23.09
CA ILE A 768 18.45 -5.12 -22.42
C ILE A 768 19.34 -6.34 -22.68
N ASN A 769 20.47 -6.10 -23.31
CA ASN A 769 21.41 -7.13 -23.75
C ASN A 769 22.83 -6.77 -23.32
N ILE A 770 23.47 -7.63 -22.54
CA ILE A 770 24.90 -7.52 -22.22
C ILE A 770 25.63 -8.69 -22.85
N LEU A 771 26.63 -8.38 -23.67
CA LEU A 771 27.33 -9.38 -24.47
C LEU A 771 28.80 -9.02 -24.64
N ASN A 772 29.63 -10.06 -24.69
CA ASN A 772 31.01 -9.95 -25.11
C ASN A 772 31.04 -9.84 -26.64
N GLU A 773 31.60 -8.74 -27.17
CA GLU A 773 31.72 -8.50 -28.61
C GLU A 773 32.48 -9.63 -29.32
N ASN A 774 33.37 -10.34 -28.63
CA ASN A 774 34.08 -11.48 -29.19
C ASN A 774 33.23 -12.76 -29.25
N ASP A 775 32.22 -12.88 -28.38
CA ASP A 775 31.20 -13.94 -28.43
C ASP A 775 30.11 -13.64 -29.46
N ILE A 776 30.08 -12.41 -29.99
CA ILE A 776 29.68 -12.19 -31.38
C ILE A 776 30.76 -12.85 -32.25
N ASN A 777 30.76 -14.18 -32.29
CA ASN A 777 31.32 -14.93 -33.41
C ASN A 777 30.51 -14.56 -34.65
N THR A 778 30.81 -13.38 -35.16
CA THR A 778 31.09 -13.17 -36.56
C THR A 778 31.84 -14.40 -37.03
N TYR A 779 31.12 -15.31 -37.70
CA TYR A 779 31.75 -16.20 -38.65
C TYR A 779 32.41 -15.31 -39.70
N TYR A 780 33.61 -14.81 -39.41
CA TYR A 780 34.62 -14.49 -40.41
C TYR A 780 35.17 -15.82 -40.92
N LEU A 781 34.30 -16.65 -41.49
CA LEU A 781 34.74 -17.48 -42.59
C LEU A 781 34.83 -16.52 -43.77
N GLU A 782 36.00 -16.43 -44.38
CA GLU A 782 36.07 -16.15 -45.80
C GLU A 782 35.19 -17.20 -46.50
N ASP A 783 33.89 -16.93 -46.72
CA ASP A 783 32.99 -17.88 -47.37
C ASP A 783 31.87 -17.16 -48.16
N PRO A 784 31.37 -17.75 -49.25
CA PRO A 784 30.75 -17.11 -50.41
C PRO A 784 29.25 -16.86 -50.16
N ILE A 785 28.86 -16.66 -48.90
CA ILE A 785 27.47 -16.70 -48.43
C ILE A 785 26.65 -15.54 -48.99
N VAL A 786 27.25 -14.36 -49.11
CA VAL A 786 26.57 -13.12 -49.53
C VAL A 786 27.42 -12.36 -50.52
N GLN A 787 26.98 -12.28 -51.78
CA GLN A 787 27.61 -11.44 -52.81
C GLN A 787 26.73 -10.23 -53.09
N ILE A 788 27.28 -9.04 -52.92
CA ILE A 788 26.61 -7.77 -53.22
C ILE A 788 27.22 -7.17 -54.48
N PHE A 789 26.42 -7.01 -55.54
CA PHE A 789 26.92 -6.44 -56.79
C PHE A 789 25.82 -5.74 -57.62
N PRO A 790 26.17 -4.66 -58.34
CA PRO A 790 27.43 -3.92 -58.22
C PRO A 790 27.50 -3.17 -56.88
N ASN A 791 28.68 -3.12 -56.26
CA ASN A 791 28.99 -2.28 -55.11
C ASN A 791 30.41 -1.74 -55.29
N PRO A 792 30.60 -0.44 -55.63
CA PRO A 792 29.60 0.64 -55.59
C PRO A 792 28.43 0.50 -56.58
N THR A 793 27.26 1.06 -56.24
CA THR A 793 26.02 1.04 -57.04
C THR A 793 25.56 2.44 -57.43
N ASN A 794 24.86 2.57 -58.57
CA ASN A 794 24.16 3.80 -58.98
C ASN A 794 22.67 3.80 -58.57
N GLY A 795 22.29 2.98 -57.60
CA GLY A 795 20.91 2.93 -57.08
C GLY A 795 20.19 1.59 -57.27
N LYS A 796 20.80 0.59 -57.92
CA LYS A 796 20.26 -0.78 -57.98
C LYS A 796 21.38 -1.77 -57.68
N LEU A 797 21.17 -2.61 -56.67
CA LEU A 797 22.14 -3.65 -56.29
C LEU A 797 21.41 -4.97 -56.08
N ASN A 798 22.13 -6.06 -56.34
CA ASN A 798 21.65 -7.41 -56.08
C ASN A 798 22.45 -8.01 -54.93
N ILE A 799 21.76 -8.80 -54.11
CA ILE A 799 22.35 -9.57 -53.04
C ILE A 799 22.06 -11.03 -53.34
N LYS A 800 23.11 -11.77 -53.68
CA LYS A 800 23.03 -13.22 -53.90
C LYS A 800 23.41 -13.94 -52.63
N LEU A 801 22.54 -14.82 -52.16
CA LEU A 801 22.73 -15.66 -50.99
C LEU A 801 23.01 -17.10 -51.45
N THR A 802 23.97 -17.80 -50.85
CA THR A 802 24.26 -19.22 -51.21
C THR A 802 23.68 -20.25 -50.24
N LYS A 803 23.03 -19.86 -49.13
CA LYS A 803 22.26 -20.75 -48.23
C LYS A 803 21.03 -20.04 -47.62
N ASN A 804 20.00 -20.82 -47.25
CA ASN A 804 18.69 -20.38 -46.75
C ASN A 804 18.59 -20.35 -45.20
N HIS A 805 19.57 -19.75 -44.50
CA HIS A 805 19.52 -19.59 -43.03
C HIS A 805 19.47 -18.12 -42.61
N LEU A 806 19.01 -17.25 -43.51
CA LEU A 806 18.82 -15.84 -43.27
C LEU A 806 17.36 -15.55 -43.60
N ASP A 807 16.67 -14.95 -42.64
CA ASP A 807 15.23 -14.76 -42.66
C ASP A 807 14.89 -13.32 -43.02
N GLN A 808 15.77 -12.37 -42.69
CA GLN A 808 15.49 -10.94 -42.77
C GLN A 808 16.69 -10.10 -43.15
N PHE A 809 16.41 -8.89 -43.62
CA PHE A 809 17.39 -7.83 -43.75
C PHE A 809 16.87 -6.48 -43.30
N PHE A 810 17.78 -5.63 -42.83
CA PHE A 810 17.52 -4.20 -42.69
C PHE A 810 18.72 -3.37 -43.15
N LEU A 811 18.42 -2.27 -43.82
CA LEU A 811 19.37 -1.36 -44.40
C LEU A 811 19.35 -0.07 -43.60
N THR A 812 20.51 0.40 -43.15
CA THR A 812 20.70 1.64 -42.41
C THR A 812 21.53 2.64 -43.20
N ASN A 813 21.35 3.93 -42.92
CA ASN A 813 22.23 4.98 -43.45
C ASN A 813 23.47 5.18 -42.54
N SER A 814 24.32 6.16 -42.86
CA SER A 814 25.57 6.43 -42.13
C SER A 814 25.41 6.89 -40.67
N ILE A 815 24.19 7.17 -40.20
CA ILE A 815 23.90 7.55 -38.81
C ILE A 815 23.09 6.44 -38.09
N GLY A 816 23.01 5.24 -38.64
CA GLY A 816 22.31 4.09 -38.03
C GLY A 816 20.80 4.05 -38.23
N LYS A 817 20.19 5.07 -38.86
CA LYS A 817 18.74 5.10 -39.12
C LYS A 817 18.36 4.01 -40.14
N ILE A 818 17.41 3.16 -39.78
CA ILE A 818 16.84 2.14 -40.69
C ILE A 818 16.08 2.84 -41.82
N ILE A 819 16.41 2.49 -43.06
CA ILE A 819 15.82 3.06 -44.28
C ILE A 819 15.00 2.06 -45.10
N GLN A 820 15.19 0.76 -44.84
CA GLN A 820 14.44 -0.33 -45.48
C GLN A 820 14.61 -1.61 -44.68
N THR A 821 13.56 -2.40 -44.52
CA THR A 821 13.60 -3.79 -44.02
C THR A 821 12.95 -4.73 -45.02
N GLY A 822 13.14 -6.04 -44.88
CA GLY A 822 12.41 -7.03 -45.65
C GLY A 822 12.80 -8.46 -45.33
N ASN A 823 11.92 -9.40 -45.66
CA ASN A 823 12.18 -10.82 -45.49
C ASN A 823 12.97 -11.40 -46.65
N ILE A 824 13.74 -12.43 -46.36
CA ILE A 824 14.58 -13.14 -47.31
C ILE A 824 13.89 -14.46 -47.68
N ASN A 825 13.00 -14.39 -48.67
CA ASN A 825 12.25 -15.56 -49.12
C ASN A 825 12.93 -16.29 -50.31
N GLU A 826 13.91 -15.64 -50.92
CA GLU A 826 14.61 -16.13 -52.10
C GLU A 826 16.12 -15.96 -51.92
N SER A 827 16.91 -16.83 -52.55
CA SER A 827 18.38 -16.76 -52.51
C SER A 827 18.95 -15.56 -53.31
N PHE A 828 18.09 -14.65 -53.77
CA PHE A 828 18.46 -13.47 -54.55
C PHE A 828 17.56 -12.28 -54.23
N LEU A 829 18.12 -11.21 -53.65
CA LEU A 829 17.39 -10.00 -53.29
C LEU A 829 17.78 -8.85 -54.23
N LYS A 830 16.80 -8.03 -54.60
CA LYS A 830 17.02 -6.80 -55.37
C LYS A 830 16.70 -5.59 -54.50
N ILE A 831 17.70 -4.75 -54.27
CA ILE A 831 17.55 -3.51 -53.50
C ILE A 831 17.66 -2.31 -54.44
N ASN A 832 16.71 -1.39 -54.32
CA ASN A 832 16.64 -0.17 -55.10
C ASN A 832 16.83 1.06 -54.20
N LEU A 833 17.99 1.70 -54.32
CA LEU A 833 18.38 2.92 -53.63
C LEU A 833 18.35 4.15 -54.54
N SER A 834 17.76 4.07 -55.74
CA SER A 834 17.80 5.16 -56.75
C SER A 834 17.20 6.48 -56.23
N ASN A 835 16.32 6.43 -55.23
CA ASN A 835 15.69 7.59 -54.60
C ASN A 835 16.35 8.01 -53.28
N LYS A 836 17.52 7.44 -52.93
CA LYS A 836 18.21 7.71 -51.66
C LYS A 836 19.44 8.60 -51.91
N PRO A 837 19.86 9.44 -50.93
CA PRO A 837 21.04 10.29 -51.07
C PRO A 837 22.32 9.49 -51.33
N LYS A 838 23.24 10.01 -52.15
CA LYS A 838 24.57 9.40 -52.33
C LYS A 838 25.29 9.31 -50.98
N GLY A 839 25.94 8.19 -50.69
CA GLY A 839 26.54 7.96 -49.38
C GLY A 839 26.79 6.49 -49.05
N THR A 840 27.16 6.27 -47.79
CA THR A 840 27.38 4.93 -47.24
C THR A 840 26.11 4.43 -46.58
N TYR A 841 25.77 3.17 -46.87
CA TYR A 841 24.69 2.42 -46.24
C TYR A 841 25.24 1.11 -45.68
N THR A 842 24.54 0.54 -44.72
CA THR A 842 24.90 -0.75 -44.12
C THR A 842 23.70 -1.67 -44.19
N ILE A 843 23.85 -2.85 -44.79
CA ILE A 843 22.83 -3.89 -44.76
C ILE A 843 23.20 -4.94 -43.71
N ASN A 844 22.26 -5.24 -42.84
CA ASN A 844 22.32 -6.33 -41.89
C ASN A 844 21.36 -7.42 -42.39
N LEU A 845 21.84 -8.66 -42.49
CA LEU A 845 21.06 -9.84 -42.82
C LEU A 845 20.99 -10.71 -41.56
N ILE A 846 19.80 -11.01 -41.06
CA ILE A 846 19.58 -11.75 -39.82
C ILE A 846 19.02 -13.12 -40.16
N GLY A 847 19.46 -14.15 -39.45
CA GLY A 847 18.75 -15.41 -39.30
C GLY A 847 18.83 -15.94 -37.87
N GLU A 848 18.12 -17.03 -37.58
CA GLU A 848 17.94 -17.60 -36.22
C GLU A 848 19.20 -17.68 -35.34
N LYS A 849 20.39 -17.83 -35.93
CA LYS A 849 21.67 -17.98 -35.20
C LYS A 849 22.81 -17.12 -35.74
N MET A 850 22.56 -16.16 -36.63
CA MET A 850 23.62 -15.36 -37.24
C MET A 850 23.17 -14.01 -37.79
N ILE A 851 24.05 -13.01 -37.71
CA ILE A 851 23.87 -11.70 -38.35
C ILE A 851 25.06 -11.42 -39.29
N ILE A 852 24.77 -11.04 -40.54
CA ILE A 852 25.77 -10.65 -41.53
C ILE A 852 25.61 -9.18 -41.88
N GLN A 853 26.64 -8.38 -41.59
CA GLN A 853 26.67 -6.96 -41.94
C GLN A 853 27.54 -6.71 -43.19
N ARG A 854 27.06 -5.86 -44.12
CA ARG A 854 27.81 -5.43 -45.31
C ARG A 854 27.62 -3.95 -45.61
N LYS A 855 28.71 -3.28 -45.97
CA LYS A 855 28.72 -1.90 -46.42
C LYS A 855 28.31 -1.79 -47.89
N ILE A 856 27.44 -0.83 -48.21
CA ILE A 856 26.98 -0.48 -49.56
C ILE A 856 27.38 0.97 -49.84
N ILE A 857 27.99 1.21 -51.00
CA ILE A 857 28.39 2.54 -51.46
C ILE A 857 27.48 2.94 -52.62
N LEU A 858 26.66 3.98 -52.41
CA LEU A 858 25.81 4.58 -53.44
C LEU A 858 26.51 5.82 -54.01
N ILE A 859 26.91 5.76 -55.28
CA ILE A 859 27.71 6.79 -55.98
C ILE A 859 26.91 7.65 -56.97
#